data_AF-A0A923J6I4-F1
#
_entry.id   AF-A0A923J6I4-F1
#
_cell.length_a   1.000
_cell.length_b   1.000
_cell.length_c   1.000
_cell.angle_alpha   90.00
_cell.angle_beta   90.00
_cell.angle_gamma   90.00
#
_symmetry.space_group_name_H-M   'P 1'
#
loop_
_entity.id
_entity.type
_entity.pdbx_description
1 polymer ?
#
loop_
_entity_poly.entity_id
_entity_poly.type
_entity_poly.pdbx_seq_one_letter_code
_entity_poly.pdbx_strand_id
1 'polypeptide(L)'
;MSQPTQATRHIAIDTPLGDDVLLLRSFSAQEEISRLFEFDLDLLSEDYEINFDDIIGQNVTISMELPGGGRRYWNGFINRFVQGVSTSTQFAQYRATMVPWLWFLTRTSDCRIFQEKTVPEIVKQVFNDLGFSDIEDRLSGSYRTWTYCVQYRETDFNFVSRLMEQEGIYYYFLHEQGKCTIILCDSRSKHDPYGKYDEIDFTPDTRSSAIQERISEWTVDKKVLSGKFAHTDYNFTKPSTSLMSTDEDQKGHAQANYEIYDYPGEYPEKADGDKYAKVRMEELARFHEVCSGQSDSRGICSGYLFTMAKHTRMDQNREYLILSTNYQAAAEDYETSGGQDEICACSFTAIPSSVQFRPARTTPKPEMKGTQTAVVTGPSGEEIYPDEYGRVKVQFIWDREGKKDENSSCWIRVSQQWAGANWGAMFIPHIGHEVIVDFVGGDPDRPIIIGSVYNGNNQPADTLPDEKTKSVIRSWGDNDIVIEDKEGDKHIQIKQANGNEIYLHESSPDIEIKQECGNKLHMKASGPDIEITQACGNEILMREAEGIQIRDKYGNEVVLDSPAGTMKLRSPSHESVVELGKSIWMGTTSDLKQEANGNFFQMIHGSKDEYIVGPVKFKWDGTNAKIHGGAVSDTFLGAKHETLAGVKVCLNASKEVNKNALSRDRKSSGHLYYGSDEYIHLDSKASMIWLDDDGVKIQSGSTFVELKKGGNLSLQSNADIKIHAGGDVIIEGGNITLGGDVRIFGELEHPSITAKK
;
A
#
# COMPACT_ATOMS: atom_id res chain seq x y z
N MET A 1 34.01 47.13 76.16
CA MET A 1 32.65 46.88 75.67
C MET A 1 32.58 45.42 75.30
N SER A 2 31.53 44.70 75.68
CA SER A 2 31.32 43.32 75.22
C SER A 2 31.23 43.32 73.70
N GLN A 3 31.86 42.34 73.05
CA GLN A 3 31.67 42.12 71.61
C GLN A 3 30.18 41.88 71.33
N PRO A 4 29.60 42.51 70.30
CA PRO A 4 28.21 42.28 69.93
C PRO A 4 28.03 40.81 69.51
N THR A 5 27.01 40.15 70.07
CA THR A 5 26.77 38.72 69.82
C THR A 5 25.28 38.43 69.66
N GLN A 6 24.96 37.42 68.87
CA GLN A 6 23.61 36.93 68.63
C GLN A 6 23.18 35.81 69.58
N ALA A 7 24.08 35.28 70.41
CA ALA A 7 23.85 34.09 71.23
C ALA A 7 22.67 34.20 72.22
N THR A 8 22.32 35.42 72.65
CA THR A 8 21.23 35.68 73.59
C THR A 8 20.08 36.48 72.96
N ARG A 9 20.00 36.52 71.61
CA ARG A 9 19.02 37.32 70.88
C ARG A 9 17.86 36.48 70.37
N HIS A 10 16.67 37.09 70.37
CA HIS A 10 15.44 36.46 69.89
C HIS A 10 15.47 36.08 68.41
N ILE A 11 16.26 36.80 67.59
CA ILE A 11 16.58 36.43 66.21
C ILE A 11 18.09 36.38 66.01
N ALA A 12 18.55 35.48 65.15
CA ALA A 12 19.95 35.30 64.79
C ALA A 12 20.10 34.80 63.35
N ILE A 13 21.29 34.97 62.76
CA ILE A 13 21.67 34.40 61.46
C ILE A 13 22.97 33.60 61.56
N ASP A 14 22.96 32.38 61.01
CA ASP A 14 24.11 31.52 60.80
C ASP A 14 24.58 31.68 59.34
N THR A 15 25.85 32.05 59.14
CA THR A 15 26.44 32.29 57.80
C THR A 15 27.80 31.58 57.68
N PRO A 16 28.28 31.29 56.46
CA PRO A 16 29.60 30.68 56.25
C PRO A 16 30.79 31.60 56.63
N LEU A 17 30.55 32.90 56.87
CA LEU A 17 31.60 33.85 57.26
C LEU A 17 32.08 33.63 58.71
N GLY A 18 31.34 32.86 59.50
CA GLY A 18 31.62 32.58 60.90
C GLY A 18 30.67 33.31 61.85
N ASP A 19 30.78 32.94 63.13
CA ASP A 19 29.91 33.45 64.18
C ASP A 19 30.08 34.96 64.36
N ASP A 20 28.95 35.66 64.52
CA ASP A 20 28.87 37.09 64.82
C ASP A 20 29.59 38.04 63.82
N VAL A 21 30.02 37.54 62.65
CA VAL A 21 30.53 38.39 61.53
C VAL A 21 29.38 39.19 60.91
N LEU A 22 28.23 38.55 60.69
CA LEU A 22 27.00 39.22 60.29
C LEU A 22 25.97 39.09 61.40
N LEU A 23 25.47 40.22 61.87
CA LEU A 23 24.51 40.36 62.94
C LEU A 23 23.13 40.67 62.36
N LEU A 24 22.15 39.80 62.60
CA LEU A 24 20.78 40.02 62.13
C LEU A 24 20.11 41.11 62.98
N ARG A 25 19.65 42.17 62.30
CA ARG A 25 18.90 43.27 62.91
C ARG A 25 17.40 43.09 62.74
N SER A 26 16.98 42.84 61.52
CA SER A 26 15.59 42.58 61.16
C SER A 26 15.50 41.76 59.88
N PHE A 27 14.37 41.11 59.66
CA PHE A 27 14.07 40.50 58.37
C PHE A 27 12.58 40.63 58.02
N SER A 28 12.30 40.66 56.73
CA SER A 28 10.98 40.41 56.18
C SER A 28 11.01 39.11 55.38
N ALA A 29 10.03 38.25 55.59
CA ALA A 29 9.98 36.93 54.97
C ALA A 29 8.66 36.69 54.25
N GLN A 30 8.67 36.60 52.92
CA GLN A 30 7.51 36.29 52.11
C GLN A 30 7.56 34.84 51.60
N GLU A 31 6.51 34.08 51.89
CA GLU A 31 6.33 32.67 51.45
C GLU A 31 4.91 32.44 50.92
N GLU A 32 4.77 31.58 49.92
CA GLU A 32 3.47 31.11 49.42
C GLU A 32 3.59 29.69 48.87
N ILE A 33 2.57 28.84 49.11
CA ILE A 33 2.51 27.50 48.53
C ILE A 33 2.63 27.60 46.99
N SER A 34 3.51 26.80 46.41
CA SER A 34 3.84 26.79 44.97
C SER A 34 4.49 28.07 44.44
N ARG A 35 5.12 28.86 45.30
CA ARG A 35 5.96 30.01 44.91
C ARG A 35 7.32 29.93 45.57
N LEU A 36 8.31 30.57 44.95
CA LEU A 36 9.61 30.77 45.58
C LEU A 36 9.46 31.78 46.71
N PHE A 37 10.00 31.46 47.88
CA PHE A 37 10.10 32.45 48.94
C PHE A 37 11.21 33.47 48.66
N GLU A 38 11.09 34.65 49.25
CA GLU A 38 12.10 35.71 49.18
C GLU A 38 12.13 36.45 50.52
N PHE A 39 13.28 36.40 51.21
CA PHE A 39 13.46 37.05 52.51
C PHE A 39 14.50 38.16 52.41
N ASP A 40 14.11 39.36 52.80
CA ASP A 40 15.00 40.52 52.88
C ASP A 40 15.55 40.65 54.30
N LEU A 41 16.87 40.64 54.42
CA LEU A 41 17.60 40.63 55.68
C LEU A 41 18.32 41.97 55.84
N ASP A 42 18.10 42.66 56.96
CA ASP A 42 18.91 43.78 57.39
C ASP A 42 19.97 43.26 58.38
N LEU A 43 21.24 43.47 58.01
CA LEU A 43 22.40 42.91 58.67
C LEU A 43 23.35 44.04 59.10
N LEU A 44 24.06 43.81 60.20
CA LEU A 44 25.12 44.68 60.71
C LEU A 44 26.44 43.90 60.79
N SER A 45 27.57 44.57 60.63
CA SER A 45 28.89 43.98 60.88
C SER A 45 29.87 45.02 61.41
N GLU A 46 30.81 44.60 62.26
CA GLU A 46 31.98 45.43 62.60
C GLU A 46 32.99 45.46 61.43
N ASP A 47 32.89 44.53 60.49
CA ASP A 47 33.69 44.49 59.26
C ASP A 47 33.01 45.30 58.14
N TYR A 48 33.72 46.32 57.65
CA TYR A 48 33.26 47.20 56.57
C TYR A 48 33.69 46.70 55.18
N GLU A 49 34.54 45.69 55.11
CA GLU A 49 35.20 45.19 53.90
C GLU A 49 34.86 43.71 53.63
N ILE A 50 33.71 43.22 54.13
CA ILE A 50 33.20 41.89 53.80
C ILE A 50 33.24 41.68 52.28
N ASN A 51 33.94 40.64 51.84
CA ASN A 51 33.99 40.25 50.45
C ASN A 51 32.67 39.57 50.05
N PHE A 52 32.00 40.12 49.04
CA PHE A 52 30.64 39.69 48.67
C PHE A 52 30.64 38.27 48.06
N ASP A 53 31.75 37.86 47.43
CA ASP A 53 31.88 36.53 46.82
C ASP A 53 31.91 35.42 47.88
N ASP A 54 32.23 35.74 49.12
CA ASP A 54 32.25 34.77 50.23
C ASP A 54 30.84 34.51 50.80
N ILE A 55 29.82 35.28 50.40
CA ILE A 55 28.43 35.14 50.88
C ILE A 55 27.39 34.95 49.76
N ILE A 56 27.59 35.54 48.58
CA ILE A 56 26.67 35.35 47.44
C ILE A 56 26.66 33.88 47.02
N GLY A 57 25.46 33.33 46.82
CA GLY A 57 25.23 31.94 46.45
C GLY A 57 25.43 30.96 47.61
N GLN A 58 25.75 31.42 48.82
CA GLN A 58 25.97 30.55 49.97
C GLN A 58 24.68 30.28 50.75
N ASN A 59 24.62 29.12 51.39
CA ASN A 59 23.53 28.72 52.27
C ASN A 59 23.64 29.44 53.63
N VAL A 60 22.52 29.96 54.13
CA VAL A 60 22.43 30.63 55.43
C VAL A 60 21.14 30.22 56.15
N THR A 61 21.14 30.32 57.48
CA THR A 61 19.95 30.03 58.31
C THR A 61 19.64 31.20 59.23
N ILE A 62 18.41 31.69 59.18
CA ILE A 62 17.84 32.56 60.20
C ILE A 62 17.17 31.69 61.25
N SER A 63 17.25 32.09 62.50
CA SER A 63 16.58 31.39 63.60
C SER A 63 15.88 32.36 64.54
N MET A 64 14.73 31.96 65.06
CA MET A 64 13.93 32.73 66.00
C MET A 64 13.50 31.89 67.19
N GLU A 65 13.61 32.42 68.41
CA GLU A 65 13.20 31.72 69.63
C GLU A 65 11.68 31.54 69.70
N LEU A 66 11.24 30.35 70.13
CA LEU A 66 9.84 30.03 70.38
C LEU A 66 9.53 30.10 71.89
N PRO A 67 8.32 30.54 72.31
CA PRO A 67 7.99 30.70 73.72
C PRO A 67 7.98 29.38 74.51
N GLY A 68 7.73 28.26 73.83
CA GLY A 68 7.76 26.91 74.44
C GLY A 68 9.15 26.27 74.55
N GLY A 69 10.21 27.01 74.23
CA GLY A 69 11.58 26.49 74.08
C GLY A 69 11.87 25.97 72.67
N GLY A 70 13.14 26.07 72.25
CA GLY A 70 13.58 25.75 70.88
C GLY A 70 13.56 26.98 69.95
N ARG A 71 13.92 26.76 68.68
CA ARG A 71 13.97 27.80 67.64
C ARG A 71 13.22 27.36 66.38
N ARG A 72 12.53 28.30 65.73
CA ARG A 72 12.07 28.18 64.34
C ARG A 72 13.21 28.58 63.42
N TYR A 73 13.35 27.89 62.30
CA TYR A 73 14.37 28.16 61.30
C TYR A 73 13.77 28.63 59.99
N TRP A 74 14.52 29.45 59.28
CA TRP A 74 14.35 29.77 57.87
C TRP A 74 15.70 29.58 57.20
N ASN A 75 15.77 28.70 56.22
CA ASN A 75 17.00 28.36 55.52
C ASN A 75 16.85 28.62 54.02
N GLY A 76 17.92 29.13 53.41
CA GLY A 76 17.98 29.39 51.98
C GLY A 76 19.38 29.84 51.56
N PHE A 77 19.46 30.45 50.38
CA PHE A 77 20.70 30.90 49.77
C PHE A 77 20.65 32.40 49.51
N ILE A 78 21.76 33.11 49.70
CA ILE A 78 21.83 34.54 49.40
C ILE A 78 21.98 34.75 47.89
N ASN A 79 20.96 35.29 47.21
CA ASN A 79 21.08 35.61 45.77
C ASN A 79 21.61 37.03 45.50
N ARG A 80 21.54 37.90 46.52
CA ARG A 80 21.89 39.31 46.41
C ARG A 80 22.41 39.79 47.76
N PHE A 81 23.51 40.52 47.72
CA PHE A 81 24.14 41.14 48.88
C PHE A 81 24.49 42.60 48.55
N VAL A 82 24.20 43.52 49.46
CA VAL A 82 24.33 44.97 49.25
C VAL A 82 24.90 45.60 50.51
N GLN A 83 25.87 46.51 50.38
CA GLN A 83 26.30 47.38 51.47
C GLN A 83 25.53 48.70 51.42
N GLY A 84 24.83 49.02 52.51
CA GLY A 84 24.10 50.27 52.70
C GLY A 84 24.99 51.41 53.19
N VAL A 85 24.38 52.58 53.38
CA VAL A 85 25.05 53.73 53.99
C VAL A 85 25.04 53.54 55.51
N SER A 86 26.21 53.39 56.12
CA SER A 86 26.32 53.29 57.58
C SER A 86 25.74 54.53 58.27
N THR A 87 24.67 54.35 59.04
CA THR A 87 24.09 55.43 59.86
C THR A 87 24.77 55.56 61.22
N SER A 88 25.68 54.64 61.57
CA SER A 88 26.50 54.69 62.77
C SER A 88 27.99 54.55 62.44
N THR A 89 28.85 54.91 63.41
CA THR A 89 30.30 54.76 63.30
C THR A 89 30.81 53.39 63.76
N GLN A 90 29.92 52.55 64.30
CA GLN A 90 30.28 51.26 64.89
C GLN A 90 30.05 50.09 63.94
N PHE A 91 29.01 50.16 63.11
CA PHE A 91 28.63 49.06 62.21
C PHE A 91 28.53 49.48 60.74
N ALA A 92 29.01 48.61 59.86
CA ALA A 92 28.61 48.55 58.47
C ALA A 92 27.18 48.01 58.37
N GLN A 93 26.37 48.60 57.48
CA GLN A 93 25.03 48.08 57.18
C GLN A 93 25.07 47.26 55.91
N TYR A 94 24.55 46.05 55.98
CA TYR A 94 24.38 45.17 54.83
C TYR A 94 22.90 44.78 54.66
N ARG A 95 22.52 44.49 53.43
CA ARG A 95 21.24 43.86 53.09
C ARG A 95 21.49 42.63 52.25
N ALA A 96 20.78 41.56 52.56
CA ALA A 96 20.83 40.32 51.82
C ALA A 96 19.43 39.89 51.41
N THR A 97 19.27 39.33 50.21
CA THR A 97 18.04 38.67 49.79
C THR A 97 18.29 37.16 49.77
N MET A 98 17.52 36.42 50.57
CA MET A 98 17.59 34.96 50.69
C MET A 98 16.45 34.29 49.92
N VAL A 99 16.78 33.24 49.17
CA VAL A 99 15.85 32.49 48.30
C VAL A 99 16.02 30.96 48.47
N PRO A 100 15.05 30.13 48.06
CA PRO A 100 15.22 28.68 48.07
C PRO A 100 16.26 28.23 47.04
N TRP A 101 16.80 27.02 47.20
CA TRP A 101 17.62 26.41 46.15
C TRP A 101 16.87 26.29 44.82
N LEU A 102 15.54 26.12 44.86
CA LEU A 102 14.69 26.05 43.66
C LEU A 102 14.82 27.31 42.78
N TRP A 103 15.19 28.45 43.35
CA TRP A 103 15.38 29.69 42.60
C TRP A 103 16.52 29.59 41.57
N PHE A 104 17.55 28.77 41.82
CA PHE A 104 18.66 28.61 40.88
C PHE A 104 18.22 28.01 39.54
N LEU A 105 17.11 27.26 39.52
CA LEU A 105 16.52 26.75 38.27
C LEU A 105 15.98 27.86 37.36
N THR A 106 15.83 29.09 37.85
CA THR A 106 15.51 30.25 37.02
C THR A 106 16.73 30.80 36.26
N ARG A 107 17.95 30.36 36.62
CA ARG A 107 19.22 30.79 36.02
C ARG A 107 19.70 29.86 34.90
N THR A 108 18.96 28.80 34.63
CA THR A 108 19.25 27.78 33.61
C THR A 108 18.02 27.59 32.73
N SER A 109 18.25 27.38 31.44
CA SER A 109 17.23 27.11 30.43
C SER A 109 17.78 26.17 29.38
N ASP A 110 16.92 25.29 28.86
CA ASP A 110 17.34 24.28 27.88
C ASP A 110 16.19 23.89 26.93
N CYS A 111 16.54 23.07 25.95
CA CYS A 111 15.59 22.35 25.10
C CYS A 111 15.83 20.84 25.25
N ARG A 112 14.93 20.13 25.94
CA ARG A 112 15.09 18.73 26.35
C ARG A 112 13.83 17.93 26.10
N ILE A 113 13.98 16.64 25.84
CA ILE A 113 12.89 15.71 25.60
C ILE A 113 12.89 14.64 26.70
N PHE A 114 11.76 14.49 27.38
CA PHE A 114 11.52 13.45 28.36
C PHE A 114 10.51 12.45 27.79
N GLN A 115 10.82 11.16 27.85
CA GLN A 115 9.99 10.09 27.31
C GLN A 115 9.75 9.01 28.35
N GLU A 116 8.56 8.43 28.30
CA GLU A 116 8.11 7.33 29.16
C GLU A 116 8.35 7.58 30.65
N LYS A 117 8.01 8.79 31.11
CA LYS A 117 8.17 9.22 32.50
C LYS A 117 6.89 9.86 33.02
N THR A 118 6.64 9.70 34.30
CA THR A 118 5.63 10.49 35.02
C THR A 118 6.17 11.88 35.33
N VAL A 119 5.28 12.87 35.51
CA VAL A 119 5.69 14.24 35.89
C VAL A 119 6.54 14.27 37.17
N PRO A 120 6.22 13.55 38.27
CA PRO A 120 7.09 13.49 39.44
C PRO A 120 8.51 12.98 39.13
N GLU A 121 8.66 12.00 38.23
CA GLU A 121 9.98 11.51 37.80
C GLU A 121 10.74 12.55 36.99
N ILE A 122 10.07 13.28 36.08
CA ILE A 122 10.66 14.38 35.32
C ILE A 122 11.14 15.49 36.27
N VAL A 123 10.29 15.92 37.20
CA VAL A 123 10.61 16.98 38.18
C VAL A 123 11.83 16.58 39.02
N LYS A 124 11.86 15.35 39.55
CA LYS A 124 13.00 14.85 40.32
C LYS A 124 14.26 14.72 39.47
N GLN A 125 14.15 14.31 38.21
CA GLN A 125 15.30 14.23 37.30
C GLN A 125 15.91 15.62 37.07
N VAL A 126 15.09 16.64 36.78
CA VAL A 126 15.56 18.02 36.59
C VAL A 126 16.28 18.54 37.84
N PHE A 127 15.75 18.24 39.04
CA PHE A 127 16.40 18.62 40.30
C PHE A 127 17.75 17.92 40.51
N ASN A 128 17.80 16.60 40.29
CA ASN A 128 19.00 15.81 40.47
C ASN A 128 20.10 16.17 39.45
N ASP A 129 19.74 16.46 38.20
CA ASP A 129 20.69 16.86 37.15
C ASP A 129 21.47 18.14 37.52
N LEU A 130 20.86 19.02 38.33
CA LEU A 130 21.47 20.25 38.86
C LEU A 130 22.08 20.07 40.26
N GLY A 131 22.09 18.85 40.81
CA GLY A 131 22.70 18.52 42.09
C GLY A 131 21.84 18.79 43.32
N PHE A 132 20.53 19.02 43.17
CA PHE A 132 19.62 19.25 44.30
C PHE A 132 18.80 17.98 44.63
N SER A 133 18.89 17.53 45.89
CA SER A 133 18.23 16.30 46.36
C SER A 133 17.34 16.49 47.59
N ASP A 134 17.24 17.71 48.13
CA ASP A 134 16.45 18.02 49.33
C ASP A 134 14.97 18.14 49.01
N ILE A 135 14.37 16.98 48.72
CA ILE A 135 12.98 16.82 48.28
C ILE A 135 12.32 15.72 49.12
N GLU A 136 11.15 16.01 49.65
CA GLU A 136 10.27 15.03 50.28
C GLU A 136 9.02 14.83 49.41
N ASP A 137 8.75 13.58 49.05
CA ASP A 137 7.58 13.21 48.27
C ASP A 137 6.43 12.78 49.19
N ARG A 138 5.39 13.61 49.27
CA ARG A 138 4.13 13.30 49.97
C ARG A 138 2.95 13.11 49.03
N LEU A 139 3.21 12.81 47.75
CA LEU A 139 2.16 12.61 46.75
C LEU A 139 1.36 11.34 47.09
N SER A 140 0.06 11.37 46.79
CA SER A 140 -0.89 10.29 47.11
C SER A 140 -1.68 9.79 45.90
N GLY A 141 -1.74 10.57 44.83
CA GLY A 141 -2.38 10.22 43.57
C GLY A 141 -1.49 9.38 42.66
N SER A 142 -2.12 8.78 41.65
CA SER A 142 -1.43 8.17 40.52
C SER A 142 -1.23 9.19 39.41
N TYR A 143 -0.07 9.13 38.75
CA TYR A 143 0.29 10.02 37.65
C TYR A 143 0.46 9.21 36.37
N ARG A 144 -0.06 9.73 35.25
CA ARG A 144 0.10 9.07 33.97
C ARG A 144 1.56 9.12 33.54
N THR A 145 1.97 8.09 32.81
CA THR A 145 3.25 8.12 32.09
C THR A 145 3.07 8.95 30.83
N TRP A 146 3.92 9.94 30.65
CA TRP A 146 3.96 10.76 29.45
C TRP A 146 4.88 10.10 28.43
N THR A 147 4.31 9.68 27.30
CA THR A 147 5.08 9.16 26.16
C THR A 147 6.10 10.19 25.66
N TYR A 148 5.73 11.47 25.69
CA TYR A 148 6.54 12.56 25.18
C TYR A 148 6.22 13.85 25.94
N CYS A 149 7.23 14.50 26.49
CA CYS A 149 7.13 15.79 27.17
C CYS A 149 8.40 16.60 26.90
N VAL A 150 8.25 17.83 26.42
CA VAL A 150 9.32 18.66 25.92
C VAL A 150 9.45 19.89 26.80
N GLN A 151 10.67 20.14 27.28
CA GLN A 151 11.09 21.45 27.74
C GLN A 151 11.59 22.22 26.53
N TYR A 152 11.00 23.37 26.20
CA TYR A 152 11.38 24.12 25.01
C TYR A 152 11.53 25.61 25.29
N ARG A 153 12.77 26.11 25.22
CA ARG A 153 13.12 27.54 25.37
C ARG A 153 12.53 28.17 26.64
N GLU A 154 12.49 27.41 27.71
CA GLU A 154 12.02 27.83 29.02
C GLU A 154 13.05 27.45 30.09
N THR A 155 13.06 28.19 31.20
CA THR A 155 13.94 27.86 32.33
C THR A 155 13.52 26.54 32.97
N ASP A 156 14.46 25.83 33.61
CA ASP A 156 14.16 24.60 34.34
C ASP A 156 13.06 24.81 35.39
N PHE A 157 13.02 26.00 36.02
CA PHE A 157 11.99 26.36 37.00
C PHE A 157 10.59 26.44 36.37
N ASN A 158 10.46 27.15 35.25
CA ASN A 158 9.19 27.25 34.51
C ASN A 158 8.72 25.86 34.07
N PHE A 159 9.64 25.04 33.56
CA PHE A 159 9.31 23.69 33.11
C PHE A 159 8.72 22.83 34.22
N VAL A 160 9.40 22.70 35.37
CA VAL A 160 8.86 21.92 36.50
C VAL A 160 7.58 22.53 37.06
N SER A 161 7.50 23.87 37.11
CA SER A 161 6.35 24.58 37.67
C SER A 161 5.09 24.36 36.84
N ARG A 162 5.14 24.51 35.51
CA ARG A 162 3.97 24.29 34.65
C ARG A 162 3.50 22.84 34.67
N LEU A 163 4.41 21.87 34.79
CA LEU A 163 4.07 20.45 34.88
C LEU A 163 3.39 20.13 36.22
N MET A 164 3.92 20.66 37.32
CA MET A 164 3.27 20.55 38.63
C MET A 164 1.90 21.22 38.61
N GLU A 165 1.78 22.41 38.01
CA GLU A 165 0.52 23.12 37.83
C GLU A 165 -0.51 22.31 37.02
N GLN A 166 -0.07 21.61 35.98
CA GLN A 166 -0.90 20.75 35.12
C GLN A 166 -1.40 19.48 35.84
N GLU A 167 -0.53 18.83 36.60
CA GLU A 167 -0.90 17.62 37.37
C GLU A 167 -1.57 17.92 38.71
N GLY A 168 -1.65 19.20 39.09
CA GLY A 168 -2.22 19.62 40.37
C GLY A 168 -1.28 19.37 41.56
N ILE A 169 0.01 19.16 41.31
CA ILE A 169 1.06 19.06 42.32
C ILE A 169 1.40 20.47 42.79
N TYR A 170 1.54 20.64 44.09
CA TYR A 170 2.04 21.87 44.69
C TYR A 170 3.19 21.56 45.63
N TYR A 171 3.87 22.60 46.07
CA TYR A 171 4.98 22.46 47.00
C TYR A 171 5.00 23.55 48.06
N TYR A 172 5.63 23.26 49.18
CA TYR A 172 6.00 24.24 50.20
C TYR A 172 7.36 23.84 50.80
N PHE A 173 7.90 24.68 51.67
CA PHE A 173 9.26 24.51 52.19
C PHE A 173 9.24 24.08 53.67
N LEU A 174 10.00 23.04 53.97
CA LEU A 174 10.36 22.66 55.32
C LEU A 174 11.75 23.25 55.61
N HIS A 175 11.79 24.13 56.60
CA HIS A 175 13.03 24.77 57.03
C HIS A 175 13.58 24.12 58.30
N GLU A 176 14.83 23.72 58.21
CA GLU A 176 15.62 23.15 59.30
C GLU A 176 16.94 23.94 59.42
N GLN A 177 17.71 23.66 60.47
CA GLN A 177 19.03 24.28 60.60
C GLN A 177 19.97 23.78 59.48
N GLY A 178 20.49 24.70 58.66
CA GLY A 178 21.37 24.41 57.53
C GLY A 178 20.71 23.70 56.34
N LYS A 179 19.38 23.55 56.32
CA LYS A 179 18.68 22.78 55.28
C LYS A 179 17.29 23.31 54.97
N CYS A 180 16.94 23.33 53.68
CA CYS A 180 15.62 23.65 53.18
C CYS A 180 15.13 22.54 52.24
N THR A 181 14.11 21.81 52.68
CA THR A 181 13.54 20.67 51.92
C THR A 181 12.26 21.12 51.22
N ILE A 182 12.12 20.80 49.93
CA ILE A 182 10.86 20.97 49.20
C ILE A 182 9.94 19.81 49.50
N ILE A 183 8.73 20.09 49.97
CA ILE A 183 7.70 19.08 50.17
C ILE A 183 6.76 19.09 48.96
N LEU A 184 6.75 18.01 48.18
CA LEU A 184 5.81 17.82 47.08
C LEU A 184 4.50 17.23 47.62
N CYS A 185 3.37 17.89 47.36
CA CYS A 185 2.05 17.50 47.83
C CYS A 185 0.99 17.57 46.73
N ASP A 186 -0.06 16.75 46.88
CA ASP A 186 -1.22 16.73 45.98
C ASP A 186 -2.57 16.57 46.71
N SER A 187 -2.55 16.56 48.05
CA SER A 187 -3.69 16.21 48.87
C SER A 187 -3.69 16.98 50.19
N ARG A 188 -4.86 17.52 50.55
CA ARG A 188 -5.11 18.20 51.83
C ARG A 188 -4.77 17.33 53.05
N SER A 189 -4.76 16.00 52.90
CA SER A 189 -4.45 15.04 53.97
C SER A 189 -2.96 14.90 54.30
N LYS A 190 -2.08 15.63 53.61
CA LYS A 190 -0.61 15.51 53.70
C LYS A 190 0.06 16.69 54.39
N HIS A 191 -0.74 17.57 54.98
CA HIS A 191 -0.29 18.71 55.76
C HIS A 191 -0.37 18.39 57.24
N ASP A 192 0.59 18.91 57.99
CA ASP A 192 0.69 18.77 59.45
C ASP A 192 0.64 20.17 60.08
N PRO A 193 0.31 20.29 61.37
CA PRO A 193 0.52 21.52 62.11
C PRO A 193 2.01 21.79 62.35
N TYR A 194 2.38 23.07 62.49
CA TYR A 194 3.77 23.44 62.78
C TYR A 194 4.06 23.29 64.28
N GLY A 195 4.85 22.29 64.67
CA GLY A 195 5.26 22.11 66.06
C GLY A 195 4.07 21.99 67.02
N LYS A 196 3.97 22.90 68.00
CA LYS A 196 2.86 22.99 68.99
C LYS A 196 1.86 24.10 68.67
N TYR A 197 1.77 24.51 67.40
CA TYR A 197 0.87 25.55 66.91
C TYR A 197 -0.34 24.95 66.17
N ASP A 198 -0.84 23.81 66.65
CA ASP A 198 -2.04 23.15 66.13
C ASP A 198 -3.34 23.91 66.44
N GLU A 199 -3.35 24.70 67.52
CA GLU A 199 -4.43 25.62 67.87
C GLU A 199 -3.86 27.02 68.16
N ILE A 200 -4.48 28.07 67.58
CA ILE A 200 -4.10 29.47 67.79
C ILE A 200 -5.34 30.30 68.13
N ASP A 201 -5.26 31.03 69.24
CA ASP A 201 -6.34 31.89 69.71
C ASP A 201 -6.50 33.14 68.84
N PHE A 202 -7.75 33.43 68.47
CA PHE A 202 -8.14 34.75 68.01
C PHE A 202 -8.42 35.66 69.21
N THR A 203 -7.64 36.74 69.34
CA THR A 203 -7.86 37.78 70.34
C THR A 203 -7.72 39.13 69.66
N PRO A 204 -8.83 39.89 69.47
CA PRO A 204 -8.80 41.18 68.81
C PRO A 204 -7.76 42.10 69.42
N ASP A 205 -7.15 42.94 68.60
CA ASP A 205 -6.11 43.82 69.07
C ASP A 205 -6.59 44.68 70.25
N THR A 206 -5.97 44.43 71.39
CA THR A 206 -6.06 45.24 72.59
C THR A 206 -4.74 45.99 72.60
N ARG A 207 -4.77 47.33 72.78
CA ARG A 207 -3.65 48.32 72.68
C ARG A 207 -2.32 48.01 73.42
N SER A 208 -2.06 46.78 73.80
CA SER A 208 -0.82 46.19 74.28
C SER A 208 0.15 45.93 73.13
N SER A 209 1.38 46.37 73.31
CA SER A 209 2.50 46.12 72.40
C SER A 209 3.24 44.79 72.67
N ALA A 210 2.80 43.99 73.64
CA ALA A 210 3.47 42.72 73.97
C ALA A 210 3.01 41.61 73.01
N ILE A 211 3.95 40.77 72.56
CA ILE A 211 3.69 39.57 71.75
C ILE A 211 2.89 38.55 72.58
N GLN A 212 1.78 38.06 72.04
CA GLN A 212 0.85 37.14 72.74
C GLN A 212 0.62 35.80 72.03
N GLU A 213 1.27 35.54 70.90
CA GLU A 213 1.07 34.33 70.08
C GLU A 213 -0.40 34.13 69.64
N ARG A 214 -1.03 35.19 69.15
CA ARG A 214 -2.46 35.26 68.82
C ARG A 214 -2.69 35.68 67.37
N ILE A 215 -3.89 35.45 66.88
CA ILE A 215 -4.43 36.10 65.68
C ILE A 215 -5.21 37.33 66.14
N SER A 216 -4.83 38.52 65.67
CA SER A 216 -5.41 39.80 66.09
C SER A 216 -6.46 40.35 65.11
N GLU A 217 -6.31 40.02 63.82
CA GLU A 217 -7.27 40.37 62.78
C GLU A 217 -7.62 39.14 61.95
N TRP A 218 -8.87 39.05 61.52
CA TRP A 218 -9.36 37.95 60.68
C TRP A 218 -10.45 38.46 59.73
N THR A 219 -10.23 38.28 58.43
CA THR A 219 -11.18 38.64 57.37
C THR A 219 -11.51 37.41 56.53
N VAL A 220 -12.76 37.27 56.12
CA VAL A 220 -13.23 36.19 55.23
C VAL A 220 -13.72 36.82 53.94
N ASP A 221 -13.08 36.49 52.83
CA ASP A 221 -13.47 36.90 51.48
C ASP A 221 -14.17 35.72 50.78
N LYS A 222 -15.34 35.98 50.19
CA LYS A 222 -16.03 35.02 49.32
C LYS A 222 -16.40 35.65 48.00
N LYS A 223 -16.13 34.95 46.90
CA LYS A 223 -16.47 35.41 45.54
C LYS A 223 -17.13 34.35 44.68
N VAL A 224 -17.91 34.82 43.71
CA VAL A 224 -18.55 33.97 42.70
C VAL A 224 -17.48 33.45 41.74
N LEU A 225 -17.52 32.15 41.46
CA LEU A 225 -16.66 31.46 40.50
C LEU A 225 -17.50 30.58 39.58
N SER A 226 -16.89 30.08 38.51
CA SER A 226 -17.49 29.04 37.67
C SER A 226 -17.67 27.75 38.47
N GLY A 227 -18.84 27.12 38.32
CA GLY A 227 -19.20 25.89 39.03
C GLY A 227 -19.02 24.63 38.20
N LYS A 228 -18.55 24.75 36.96
CA LYS A 228 -18.33 23.65 36.03
C LYS A 228 -17.12 23.91 35.13
N PHE A 229 -16.33 22.88 34.92
CA PHE A 229 -15.24 22.85 33.96
C PHE A 229 -15.42 21.66 33.03
N ALA A 230 -15.33 21.89 31.72
CA ALA A 230 -15.39 20.86 30.70
C ALA A 230 -14.25 21.03 29.69
N HIS A 231 -13.70 19.92 29.21
CA HIS A 231 -12.70 19.92 28.16
C HIS A 231 -12.77 18.64 27.33
N THR A 232 -12.13 18.66 26.17
CA THR A 232 -12.01 17.48 25.32
C THR A 232 -10.66 17.45 24.62
N ASP A 233 -10.34 16.29 24.04
CA ASP A 233 -9.20 16.13 23.15
C ASP A 233 -9.54 15.20 21.99
N TYR A 234 -8.55 14.91 21.16
CA TYR A 234 -8.65 13.97 20.04
C TYR A 234 -7.52 12.94 20.08
N ASN A 235 -7.90 11.66 20.06
CA ASN A 235 -6.95 10.55 19.95
C ASN A 235 -7.15 9.83 18.61
N PHE A 236 -6.16 9.95 17.72
CA PHE A 236 -6.24 9.38 16.37
C PHE A 236 -6.26 7.84 16.34
N THR A 237 -5.81 7.17 17.39
CA THR A 237 -5.88 5.70 17.51
C THR A 237 -7.29 5.21 17.85
N LYS A 238 -8.11 6.10 18.44
CA LYS A 238 -9.50 5.84 18.85
C LYS A 238 -10.42 7.01 18.41
N PRO A 239 -10.49 7.33 17.10
CA PRO A 239 -11.02 8.62 16.62
C PRO A 239 -12.53 8.81 16.84
N SER A 240 -13.28 7.73 17.08
CA SER A 240 -14.72 7.77 17.41
C SER A 240 -15.01 7.81 18.91
N THR A 241 -13.99 7.65 19.76
CA THR A 241 -14.16 7.65 21.22
C THR A 241 -14.30 9.09 21.70
N SER A 242 -15.41 9.40 22.37
CA SER A 242 -15.56 10.71 23.02
C SER A 242 -14.59 10.84 24.19
N LEU A 243 -13.74 11.85 24.11
CA LEU A 243 -12.82 12.25 25.17
C LEU A 243 -13.37 13.41 26.01
N MET A 244 -14.62 13.81 25.80
CA MET A 244 -15.27 14.86 26.59
C MET A 244 -15.26 14.48 28.07
N SER A 245 -14.70 15.36 28.89
CA SER A 245 -14.60 15.19 30.33
C SER A 245 -15.07 16.47 31.03
N THR A 246 -15.71 16.29 32.19
CA THR A 246 -16.33 17.38 32.94
C THR A 246 -16.25 17.09 34.44
N ASP A 247 -16.13 18.14 35.22
CA ASP A 247 -16.28 18.10 36.68
C ASP A 247 -17.11 19.32 37.14
N GLU A 248 -17.83 19.18 38.25
CA GLU A 248 -18.79 20.17 38.74
C GLU A 248 -18.65 20.36 40.26
N ASP A 249 -18.56 21.62 40.69
CA ASP A 249 -18.52 22.04 42.09
C ASP A 249 -19.36 23.32 42.27
N GLN A 250 -20.68 23.15 42.14
CA GLN A 250 -21.65 24.26 42.26
C GLN A 250 -21.86 24.64 43.72
N LYS A 251 -21.47 25.87 44.07
CA LYS A 251 -21.69 26.42 45.41
C LYS A 251 -23.16 26.81 45.62
N GLY A 252 -23.62 26.78 46.87
CA GLY A 252 -25.03 27.02 47.21
C GLY A 252 -25.53 28.48 47.08
N HIS A 253 -24.73 29.39 46.51
CA HIS A 253 -25.12 30.79 46.31
C HIS A 253 -25.70 31.03 44.90
N ALA A 254 -26.33 32.18 44.68
CA ALA A 254 -26.84 32.56 43.35
C ALA A 254 -25.70 32.69 42.33
N GLN A 255 -25.99 32.44 41.05
CA GLN A 255 -25.05 32.59 39.92
C GLN A 255 -23.79 31.70 40.03
N ALA A 256 -23.91 30.50 40.61
CA ALA A 256 -22.80 29.56 40.84
C ALA A 256 -22.67 28.45 39.77
N ASN A 257 -23.38 28.54 38.65
CA ASN A 257 -23.51 27.47 37.66
C ASN A 257 -22.90 27.79 36.29
N TYR A 258 -22.07 28.84 36.19
CA TYR A 258 -21.35 29.15 34.96
C TYR A 258 -20.31 28.08 34.63
N GLU A 259 -20.14 27.79 33.34
CA GLU A 259 -19.22 26.79 32.79
C GLU A 259 -18.00 27.43 32.13
N ILE A 260 -16.83 26.84 32.34
CA ILE A 260 -15.63 27.05 31.53
C ILE A 260 -15.45 25.84 30.63
N TYR A 261 -15.24 26.07 29.33
CA TYR A 261 -14.92 25.04 28.35
C TYR A 261 -13.55 25.31 27.72
N ASP A 262 -12.71 24.28 27.58
CA ASP A 262 -11.36 24.39 27.01
C ASP A 262 -11.03 23.28 25.99
N TYR A 263 -10.18 23.59 25.01
CA TYR A 263 -9.62 22.66 24.03
C TYR A 263 -8.27 23.17 23.50
N PRO A 264 -7.21 22.34 23.42
CA PRO A 264 -7.17 20.92 23.77
C PRO A 264 -7.02 20.66 25.27
N GLY A 265 -7.46 19.49 25.74
CA GLY A 265 -7.36 19.07 27.14
C GLY A 265 -6.01 18.43 27.55
N GLU A 266 -5.18 18.07 26.59
CA GLU A 266 -3.83 17.48 26.75
C GLU A 266 -3.80 16.08 27.39
N TYR A 267 -4.72 15.20 26.97
CA TYR A 267 -4.75 13.81 27.42
C TYR A 267 -5.16 12.83 26.32
N PRO A 268 -4.57 11.63 26.27
CA PRO A 268 -4.92 10.61 25.28
C PRO A 268 -6.10 9.72 25.69
N GLU A 269 -6.37 9.60 27.00
CA GLU A 269 -7.37 8.71 27.58
C GLU A 269 -8.35 9.48 28.48
N LYS A 270 -9.62 9.10 28.47
CA LYS A 270 -10.68 9.84 29.19
C LYS A 270 -10.43 9.91 30.71
N ALA A 271 -9.85 8.86 31.31
CA ALA A 271 -9.59 8.83 32.75
C ALA A 271 -8.61 9.93 33.19
N ASP A 272 -7.61 10.25 32.36
CA ASP A 272 -6.70 11.38 32.59
C ASP A 272 -7.43 12.71 32.45
N GLY A 273 -8.31 12.82 31.45
CA GLY A 273 -9.20 13.97 31.29
C GLY A 273 -10.09 14.22 32.50
N ASP A 274 -10.68 13.16 33.07
CA ASP A 274 -11.52 13.24 34.28
C ASP A 274 -10.70 13.70 35.50
N LYS A 275 -9.46 13.22 35.63
CA LYS A 275 -8.53 13.70 36.66
C LYS A 275 -8.22 15.18 36.48
N TYR A 276 -7.89 15.62 35.26
CA TYR A 276 -7.56 17.01 35.00
C TYR A 276 -8.77 17.95 35.16
N ALA A 277 -9.97 17.55 34.74
CA ALA A 277 -11.19 18.34 34.96
C ALA A 277 -11.41 18.58 36.47
N LYS A 278 -11.24 17.55 37.29
CA LYS A 278 -11.28 17.65 38.75
C LYS A 278 -10.20 18.58 39.31
N VAL A 279 -8.96 18.46 38.84
CA VAL A 279 -7.86 19.36 39.24
C VAL A 279 -8.20 20.82 38.90
N ARG A 280 -8.78 21.10 37.73
CA ARG A 280 -9.19 22.45 37.35
C ARG A 280 -10.34 22.98 38.21
N MET A 281 -11.31 22.14 38.56
CA MET A 281 -12.37 22.54 39.49
C MET A 281 -11.85 22.82 40.89
N GLU A 282 -10.93 21.99 41.41
CA GLU A 282 -10.28 22.21 42.72
C GLU A 282 -9.40 23.48 42.71
N GLU A 283 -8.69 23.77 41.61
CA GLU A 283 -7.95 25.03 41.40
C GLU A 283 -8.85 26.25 41.49
N LEU A 284 -10.04 26.21 40.89
CA LEU A 284 -11.02 27.29 41.02
C LEU A 284 -11.56 27.34 42.45
N ALA A 285 -11.97 26.21 43.02
CA ALA A 285 -12.61 26.13 44.33
C ALA A 285 -11.78 26.76 45.46
N ARG A 286 -10.44 26.70 45.39
CA ARG A 286 -9.54 27.33 46.36
C ARG A 286 -9.74 28.84 46.50
N PHE A 287 -10.20 29.50 45.43
CA PHE A 287 -10.42 30.94 45.41
C PHE A 287 -11.82 31.34 45.87
N HIS A 288 -12.71 30.39 46.15
CA HIS A 288 -14.10 30.70 46.50
C HIS A 288 -14.21 31.34 47.89
N GLU A 289 -13.45 30.83 48.86
CA GLU A 289 -13.41 31.30 50.24
C GLU A 289 -11.95 31.38 50.69
N VAL A 290 -11.44 32.61 50.83
CA VAL A 290 -10.07 32.88 51.29
C VAL A 290 -10.14 33.73 52.54
N CYS A 291 -9.40 33.34 53.56
CA CYS A 291 -9.28 34.10 54.79
C CYS A 291 -7.95 34.83 54.83
N SER A 292 -7.92 36.02 55.43
CA SER A 292 -6.71 36.81 55.67
C SER A 292 -6.61 37.14 57.15
N GLY A 293 -5.43 36.96 57.73
CA GLY A 293 -5.18 37.19 59.15
C GLY A 293 -3.95 38.04 59.42
N GLN A 294 -3.96 38.71 60.57
CA GLN A 294 -2.78 39.31 61.19
C GLN A 294 -2.48 38.58 62.50
N SER A 295 -1.22 38.27 62.75
CA SER A 295 -0.80 37.52 63.93
C SER A 295 0.58 37.94 64.41
N ASP A 296 0.83 37.84 65.71
CA ASP A 296 2.17 37.92 66.31
C ASP A 296 2.71 36.53 66.70
N SER A 297 1.96 35.46 66.38
CA SER A 297 2.39 34.07 66.60
C SER A 297 3.57 33.74 65.73
N ARG A 298 4.59 33.11 66.31
CA ARG A 298 5.82 32.70 65.62
C ARG A 298 5.67 31.36 64.89
N GLY A 299 4.53 30.69 65.04
CA GLY A 299 4.25 29.40 64.42
C GLY A 299 3.49 29.44 63.10
N ILE A 300 3.08 30.61 62.61
CA ILE A 300 2.36 30.74 61.34
C ILE A 300 3.33 30.41 60.19
N CYS A 301 3.06 29.35 59.44
CA CYS A 301 3.95 28.86 58.38
C CYS A 301 3.14 28.49 57.13
N SER A 302 3.56 28.94 55.95
CA SER A 302 2.94 28.51 54.69
C SER A 302 3.07 26.99 54.53
N GLY A 303 1.99 26.33 54.11
CA GLY A 303 1.95 24.87 53.94
C GLY A 303 1.58 24.09 55.20
N TYR A 304 1.36 24.73 56.35
CA TYR A 304 0.97 24.06 57.60
C TYR A 304 -0.49 24.31 57.97
N LEU A 305 -1.02 23.39 58.78
CA LEU A 305 -2.38 23.48 59.34
C LEU A 305 -2.37 24.24 60.67
N PHE A 306 -3.46 24.94 60.96
CA PHE A 306 -3.77 25.41 62.31
C PHE A 306 -5.29 25.43 62.53
N THR A 307 -5.72 25.27 63.77
CA THR A 307 -7.11 25.45 64.18
C THR A 307 -7.26 26.83 64.82
N MET A 308 -8.14 27.67 64.28
CA MET A 308 -8.46 28.94 64.93
C MET A 308 -9.44 28.70 66.07
N ALA A 309 -9.16 29.28 67.25
CA ALA A 309 -10.03 29.24 68.41
C ALA A 309 -10.48 30.64 68.85
N LYS A 310 -11.55 30.72 69.67
CA LYS A 310 -12.07 31.94 70.32
C LYS A 310 -12.50 33.09 69.39
N HIS A 311 -12.65 32.84 68.09
CA HIS A 311 -13.25 33.81 67.17
C HIS A 311 -14.74 33.99 67.49
N THR A 312 -15.22 35.24 67.47
CA THR A 312 -16.61 35.59 67.83
C THR A 312 -17.65 34.97 66.89
N ARG A 313 -17.29 34.81 65.62
CA ARG A 313 -18.06 34.07 64.62
C ARG A 313 -17.74 32.59 64.69
N MET A 314 -18.69 31.79 65.21
CA MET A 314 -18.45 30.38 65.56
C MET A 314 -18.02 29.48 64.39
N ASP A 315 -18.53 29.72 63.18
CA ASP A 315 -18.18 28.93 61.98
C ASP A 315 -16.72 29.13 61.51
N GLN A 316 -16.03 30.14 62.04
CA GLN A 316 -14.61 30.39 61.78
C GLN A 316 -13.69 29.66 62.76
N ASN A 317 -14.21 29.08 63.85
CA ASN A 317 -13.39 28.28 64.76
C ASN A 317 -13.22 26.86 64.22
N ARG A 318 -12.31 26.70 63.26
CA ARG A 318 -12.05 25.45 62.54
C ARG A 318 -10.61 25.40 62.04
N GLU A 319 -10.25 24.31 61.40
CA GLU A 319 -8.93 24.08 60.84
C GLU A 319 -8.76 24.74 59.46
N TYR A 320 -7.59 25.32 59.24
CA TYR A 320 -7.21 26.04 58.04
C TYR A 320 -5.83 25.60 57.56
N LEU A 321 -5.63 25.63 56.24
CA LEU A 321 -4.32 25.54 55.59
C LEU A 321 -3.82 26.96 55.30
N ILE A 322 -2.63 27.29 55.80
CA ILE A 322 -1.97 28.58 55.53
C ILE A 322 -1.38 28.54 54.12
N LEU A 323 -1.82 29.45 53.26
CA LEU A 323 -1.37 29.53 51.87
C LEU A 323 -0.14 30.42 51.71
N SER A 324 -0.15 31.61 52.32
CA SER A 324 0.95 32.55 52.23
C SER A 324 1.20 33.25 53.56
N THR A 325 2.44 33.66 53.78
CA THR A 325 2.87 34.41 54.95
C THR A 325 3.79 35.54 54.52
N ASN A 326 3.61 36.72 55.12
CA ASN A 326 4.54 37.82 55.09
C ASN A 326 4.87 38.18 56.54
N TYR A 327 6.03 37.70 56.98
CA TYR A 327 6.60 37.94 58.30
C TYR A 327 7.44 39.21 58.31
N GLN A 328 7.42 39.89 59.43
CA GLN A 328 8.34 40.94 59.81
C GLN A 328 8.80 40.68 61.23
N ALA A 329 10.11 40.61 61.42
CA ALA A 329 10.70 40.45 62.73
C ALA A 329 11.91 41.35 62.93
N ALA A 330 12.02 41.92 64.11
CA ALA A 330 13.14 42.74 64.54
C ALA A 330 13.45 42.49 66.00
N ALA A 331 14.73 42.56 66.37
CA ALA A 331 15.17 42.54 67.76
C ALA A 331 15.70 43.92 68.18
N GLU A 332 15.82 44.14 69.49
CA GLU A 332 16.34 45.40 70.07
C GLU A 332 17.65 45.82 69.41
N ASP A 333 17.83 47.11 69.10
CA ASP A 333 19.01 47.54 68.34
C ASP A 333 20.33 47.16 69.07
N TYR A 334 21.40 46.88 68.31
CA TYR A 334 22.70 46.56 68.90
C TYR A 334 23.36 47.79 69.56
N GLU A 335 22.81 48.98 69.29
CA GLU A 335 23.22 50.26 69.87
C GLU A 335 22.17 50.79 70.84
N THR A 336 22.61 51.28 72.00
CA THR A 336 21.73 51.88 73.03
C THR A 336 20.96 53.13 72.58
N SER A 337 21.26 53.70 71.39
CA SER A 337 20.58 54.84 70.79
C SER A 337 19.50 54.47 69.76
N GLY A 338 19.41 53.20 69.36
CA GLY A 338 18.41 52.72 68.41
C GLY A 338 17.12 52.37 69.13
N GLY A 339 16.13 53.26 69.08
CA GLY A 339 14.80 53.04 69.69
C GLY A 339 13.92 52.03 68.94
N GLN A 340 14.48 50.91 68.47
CA GLN A 340 13.75 49.85 67.79
C GLN A 340 13.32 48.79 68.81
N ASP A 341 12.01 48.68 69.04
CA ASP A 341 11.43 47.66 69.92
C ASP A 341 11.42 46.28 69.23
N GLU A 342 11.31 45.21 70.01
CA GLU A 342 11.08 43.85 69.49
C GLU A 342 9.76 43.80 68.70
N ILE A 343 9.82 43.31 67.47
CA ILE A 343 8.66 43.17 66.58
C ILE A 343 8.57 41.72 66.14
N CYS A 344 7.37 41.14 66.23
CA CYS A 344 7.00 39.91 65.56
C CYS A 344 5.59 40.11 65.00
N ALA A 345 5.49 40.22 63.68
CA ALA A 345 4.22 40.40 62.98
C ALA A 345 4.19 39.53 61.74
N CYS A 346 3.06 38.87 61.50
CA CYS A 346 2.82 38.06 60.32
C CYS A 346 1.44 38.37 59.78
N SER A 347 1.40 38.82 58.53
CA SER A 347 0.18 38.78 57.72
C SER A 347 0.14 37.47 56.95
N PHE A 348 -1.01 36.81 56.87
CA PHE A 348 -1.12 35.53 56.19
C PHE A 348 -2.46 35.35 55.51
N THR A 349 -2.50 34.45 54.53
CA THR A 349 -3.75 33.99 53.91
C THR A 349 -3.94 32.51 54.17
N ALA A 350 -5.19 32.08 54.25
CA ALA A 350 -5.54 30.70 54.54
C ALA A 350 -6.84 30.28 53.85
N ILE A 351 -7.01 28.98 53.65
CA ILE A 351 -8.27 28.36 53.21
C ILE A 351 -8.71 27.31 54.22
N PRO A 352 -10.01 26.99 54.33
CA PRO A 352 -10.44 25.89 55.19
C PRO A 352 -9.73 24.59 54.79
N SER A 353 -9.28 23.79 55.76
CA SER A 353 -8.51 22.56 55.47
C SER A 353 -9.32 21.51 54.69
N SER A 354 -10.65 21.64 54.69
CA SER A 354 -11.56 20.84 53.87
C SER A 354 -11.54 21.19 52.39
N VAL A 355 -10.90 22.29 51.96
CA VAL A 355 -10.77 22.64 50.54
C VAL A 355 -9.45 22.08 50.01
N GLN A 356 -9.50 21.41 48.85
CA GLN A 356 -8.28 20.92 48.21
C GLN A 356 -7.56 22.09 47.54
N PHE A 357 -6.31 22.34 47.94
CA PHE A 357 -5.47 23.29 47.21
C PHE A 357 -4.95 22.64 45.93
N ARG A 358 -5.03 23.39 44.83
CA ARG A 358 -4.27 23.16 43.59
C ARG A 358 -3.59 24.47 43.22
N PRO A 359 -2.36 24.45 42.66
CA PRO A 359 -1.71 25.69 42.22
C PRO A 359 -2.48 26.33 41.05
N ALA A 360 -2.40 27.65 40.91
CA ALA A 360 -2.91 28.31 39.72
C ALA A 360 -1.98 28.08 38.53
N ARG A 361 -2.53 27.92 37.32
CA ARG A 361 -1.76 27.85 36.06
C ARG A 361 -1.22 29.22 35.64
N THR A 362 -0.22 29.71 36.35
CA THR A 362 0.42 31.01 36.08
C THR A 362 1.67 30.89 35.23
N THR A 363 2.31 29.72 35.22
CA THR A 363 3.55 29.51 34.50
C THR A 363 3.23 29.32 33.01
N PRO A 364 3.75 30.17 32.10
CA PRO A 364 3.45 30.07 30.69
C PRO A 364 3.93 28.73 30.11
N LYS A 365 3.06 28.02 29.39
CA LYS A 365 3.47 26.88 28.58
C LYS A 365 4.21 27.39 27.33
N PRO A 366 5.34 26.80 26.94
CA PRO A 366 6.02 27.20 25.71
C PRO A 366 5.17 26.89 24.48
N GLU A 367 5.25 27.76 23.47
CA GLU A 367 4.55 27.61 22.20
C GLU A 367 5.54 27.59 21.03
N MET A 368 5.31 26.64 20.11
CA MET A 368 5.96 26.53 18.81
C MET A 368 5.30 27.52 17.85
N LYS A 369 5.95 28.67 17.67
CA LYS A 369 5.45 29.77 16.82
C LYS A 369 5.41 29.43 15.32
N GLY A 370 6.02 28.33 14.91
CA GLY A 370 6.09 27.93 13.53
C GLY A 370 6.75 26.56 13.38
N THR A 371 6.86 26.14 12.12
CA THR A 371 7.41 24.84 11.76
C THR A 371 8.92 24.80 11.99
N GLN A 372 9.43 23.58 12.15
CA GLN A 372 10.85 23.30 12.26
C GLN A 372 11.25 22.20 11.29
N THR A 373 12.55 22.05 11.05
CA THR A 373 13.06 20.84 10.39
C THR A 373 13.65 19.88 11.41
N ALA A 374 13.57 18.59 11.09
CA ALA A 374 14.14 17.51 11.88
C ALA A 374 14.64 16.41 10.94
N VAL A 375 15.54 15.57 11.43
CA VAL A 375 16.09 14.45 10.65
C VAL A 375 15.43 13.17 11.12
N VAL A 376 14.94 12.35 10.19
CA VAL A 376 14.32 11.05 10.51
C VAL A 376 15.37 10.10 11.08
N THR A 377 15.00 9.36 12.13
CA THR A 377 15.88 8.48 12.91
C THR A 377 15.25 7.10 13.09
N GLY A 378 16.06 6.12 13.45
CA GLY A 378 15.64 4.76 13.73
C GLY A 378 16.81 3.87 14.17
N PRO A 379 16.58 2.56 14.34
CA PRO A 379 17.61 1.64 14.80
C PRO A 379 18.80 1.56 13.85
N SER A 380 19.99 1.32 14.41
CA SER A 380 21.19 1.09 13.62
C SER A 380 21.02 -0.09 12.67
N GLY A 381 21.32 0.11 11.39
CA GLY A 381 21.25 -0.92 10.34
C GLY A 381 19.93 -0.97 9.58
N GLU A 382 18.92 -0.21 10.01
CA GLU A 382 17.67 -0.01 9.27
C GLU A 382 17.79 1.23 8.36
N GLU A 383 17.11 1.20 7.22
CA GLU A 383 16.98 2.35 6.31
C GLU A 383 15.60 3.03 6.44
N ILE A 384 14.59 2.27 6.85
CA ILE A 384 13.21 2.73 7.03
C ILE A 384 12.64 2.14 8.33
N TYR A 385 12.02 2.97 9.17
CA TYR A 385 11.51 2.54 10.47
C TYR A 385 10.14 3.16 10.79
N PRO A 386 9.06 2.69 10.13
CA PRO A 386 7.71 3.13 10.43
C PRO A 386 7.01 2.19 11.43
N ASP A 387 5.98 2.70 12.08
CA ASP A 387 5.03 1.87 12.82
C ASP A 387 3.77 1.52 12.00
N GLU A 388 2.79 0.86 12.62
CA GLU A 388 1.54 0.43 11.98
C GLU A 388 0.68 1.57 11.39
N TYR A 389 0.93 2.82 11.82
CA TYR A 389 0.22 4.01 11.34
C TYR A 389 1.04 4.82 10.33
N GLY A 390 2.21 4.33 9.90
CA GLY A 390 3.13 5.05 9.02
C GLY A 390 3.77 6.26 9.70
N ARG A 391 3.87 6.26 11.02
CA ARG A 391 4.60 7.28 11.80
C ARG A 391 6.09 6.99 11.73
N VAL A 392 6.90 8.02 11.90
CA VAL A 392 8.37 7.90 11.99
C VAL A 392 8.88 8.61 13.24
N LYS A 393 10.13 8.37 13.62
CA LYS A 393 10.82 9.10 14.67
C LYS A 393 11.82 10.08 14.08
N VAL A 394 12.10 11.17 14.78
CA VAL A 394 13.01 12.22 14.31
C VAL A 394 13.93 12.68 15.43
N GLN A 395 15.05 13.30 15.07
CA GLN A 395 15.81 14.14 15.98
C GLN A 395 15.71 15.59 15.52
N PHE A 396 15.26 16.45 16.42
CA PHE A 396 15.23 17.89 16.20
C PHE A 396 16.65 18.47 16.23
N ILE A 397 16.88 19.58 15.50
CA ILE A 397 18.20 20.19 15.41
C ILE A 397 18.69 20.77 16.76
N TRP A 398 17.75 21.20 17.61
CA TRP A 398 18.05 21.71 18.95
C TRP A 398 18.21 20.60 19.99
N ASP A 399 17.86 19.35 19.68
CA ASP A 399 18.03 18.23 20.60
C ASP A 399 19.50 17.79 20.64
N ARG A 400 20.14 18.18 21.74
CA ARG A 400 21.55 17.91 22.04
C ARG A 400 21.77 16.62 22.83
N GLU A 401 20.74 16.04 23.43
CA GLU A 401 20.83 14.81 24.23
C GLU A 401 20.55 13.56 23.39
N GLY A 402 19.76 13.70 22.32
CA GLY A 402 19.45 12.64 21.36
C GLY A 402 20.68 12.06 20.65
N LYS A 403 20.65 10.74 20.44
CA LYS A 403 21.75 9.95 19.88
C LYS A 403 21.58 9.60 18.39
N LYS A 404 20.56 10.16 17.74
CA LYS A 404 20.13 9.89 16.35
C LYS A 404 19.72 8.43 16.14
N ASP A 405 19.07 7.85 17.14
CA ASP A 405 18.58 6.48 17.16
C ASP A 405 17.05 6.43 17.36
N GLU A 406 16.49 5.22 17.52
CA GLU A 406 15.06 5.00 17.76
C GLU A 406 14.52 5.59 19.06
N ASN A 407 15.36 6.18 19.91
CA ASN A 407 14.97 6.80 21.17
C ASN A 407 14.99 8.35 21.08
N SER A 408 15.24 8.93 19.90
CA SER A 408 15.35 10.39 19.73
C SER A 408 14.02 11.13 19.93
N SER A 409 12.89 10.52 19.57
CA SER A 409 11.56 11.12 19.76
C SER A 409 10.45 10.08 19.94
N CYS A 410 9.25 10.58 20.22
CA CYS A 410 8.03 9.81 20.06
C CYS A 410 7.74 9.50 18.58
N TRP A 411 6.72 8.67 18.35
CA TRP A 411 6.19 8.40 17.02
C TRP A 411 5.38 9.59 16.48
N ILE A 412 5.83 10.15 15.36
CA ILE A 412 5.27 11.36 14.74
C ILE A 412 4.52 11.00 13.46
N ARG A 413 3.26 11.42 13.36
CA ARG A 413 2.44 11.21 12.15
C ARG A 413 2.98 12.01 10.97
N VAL A 414 2.92 11.40 9.80
CA VAL A 414 3.36 12.00 8.53
C VAL A 414 2.12 12.35 7.70
N SER A 415 1.99 13.62 7.36
CA SER A 415 0.99 14.10 6.40
C SER A 415 1.20 13.42 5.05
N GLN A 416 0.12 12.92 4.46
CA GLN A 416 0.12 12.27 3.15
C GLN A 416 -0.66 13.13 2.16
N GLN A 417 -0.36 12.98 0.86
CA GLN A 417 -1.07 13.72 -0.19
C GLN A 417 -2.57 13.40 -0.22
N TRP A 418 -2.95 12.15 0.09
CA TRP A 418 -4.34 11.70 0.14
C TRP A 418 -4.48 10.52 1.10
N ALA A 419 -5.38 10.60 2.09
CA ALA A 419 -5.58 9.53 3.07
C ALA A 419 -7.06 9.21 3.27
N GLY A 420 -7.47 8.00 2.90
CA GLY A 420 -8.81 7.44 3.10
C GLY A 420 -8.76 6.12 3.88
N ALA A 421 -9.94 5.52 4.14
CA ALA A 421 -10.04 4.28 4.89
C ALA A 421 -9.49 3.08 4.07
N ASN A 422 -8.22 2.72 4.30
CA ASN A 422 -7.46 1.68 3.58
C ASN A 422 -7.19 1.98 2.10
N TRP A 423 -7.15 3.25 1.70
CA TRP A 423 -6.78 3.68 0.36
C TRP A 423 -6.21 5.10 0.38
N GLY A 424 -5.36 5.46 -0.58
CA GLY A 424 -4.71 6.77 -0.65
C GLY A 424 -3.25 6.69 -1.11
N ALA A 425 -2.49 7.73 -0.83
CA ALA A 425 -1.04 7.79 -1.05
C ALA A 425 -0.28 7.49 0.26
N MET A 426 0.86 6.81 0.16
CA MET A 426 1.73 6.53 1.29
C MET A 426 3.19 6.67 0.88
N PHE A 427 3.83 7.76 1.33
CA PHE A 427 5.25 8.01 1.16
C PHE A 427 5.87 8.17 2.56
N ILE A 428 6.56 7.13 3.01
CA ILE A 428 7.20 7.09 4.32
C ILE A 428 8.60 7.72 4.22
N PRO A 429 8.94 8.72 5.04
CA PRO A 429 10.30 9.24 5.14
C PRO A 429 11.28 8.18 5.64
N HIS A 430 12.43 8.03 4.97
CA HIS A 430 13.49 7.11 5.39
C HIS A 430 14.42 7.77 6.41
N ILE A 431 15.19 6.96 7.13
CA ILE A 431 16.19 7.43 8.10
C ILE A 431 17.21 8.32 7.37
N GLY A 432 17.51 9.47 7.95
CA GLY A 432 18.38 10.49 7.35
C GLY A 432 17.67 11.51 6.44
N HIS A 433 16.39 11.31 6.11
CA HIS A 433 15.61 12.34 5.40
C HIS A 433 15.36 13.56 6.31
N GLU A 434 15.37 14.75 5.72
CA GLU A 434 14.97 15.98 6.42
C GLU A 434 13.48 16.25 6.19
N VAL A 435 12.75 16.40 7.29
CA VAL A 435 11.30 16.59 7.30
C VAL A 435 10.93 17.92 7.95
N ILE A 436 9.81 18.50 7.52
CA ILE A 436 9.21 19.67 8.14
C ILE A 436 8.20 19.20 9.19
N VAL A 437 8.40 19.61 10.43
CA VAL A 437 7.55 19.29 11.58
C VAL A 437 6.79 20.54 12.00
N ASP A 438 5.47 20.42 12.05
CA ASP A 438 4.56 21.37 12.68
C ASP A 438 4.10 20.85 14.05
N PHE A 439 3.41 21.67 14.83
CA PHE A 439 3.02 21.36 16.21
C PHE A 439 1.55 21.68 16.41
N VAL A 440 0.74 20.67 16.73
CA VAL A 440 -0.72 20.82 16.82
C VAL A 440 -1.06 21.78 17.96
N GLY A 441 -1.71 22.90 17.63
CA GLY A 441 -2.01 23.96 18.60
C GLY A 441 -0.79 24.74 19.08
N GLY A 442 0.36 24.62 18.38
CA GLY A 442 1.63 25.18 18.80
C GLY A 442 2.26 24.43 19.98
N ASP A 443 1.74 23.27 20.38
CA ASP A 443 2.23 22.53 21.55
C ASP A 443 3.50 21.73 21.20
N PRO A 444 4.67 22.01 21.84
CA PRO A 444 5.91 21.24 21.62
C PRO A 444 5.74 19.73 21.83
N ASP A 445 4.78 19.30 22.65
CA ASP A 445 4.50 17.89 22.95
C ASP A 445 3.71 17.18 21.84
N ARG A 446 3.24 17.92 20.80
CA ARG A 446 2.36 17.41 19.74
C ARG A 446 2.91 17.64 18.33
N PRO A 447 4.09 17.08 18.00
CA PRO A 447 4.65 17.22 16.66
C PRO A 447 3.84 16.44 15.61
N ILE A 448 3.82 16.95 14.39
CA ILE A 448 3.28 16.31 13.18
C ILE A 448 4.13 16.69 11.97
N ILE A 449 4.55 15.71 11.17
CA ILE A 449 5.31 15.97 9.95
C ILE A 449 4.34 16.41 8.85
N ILE A 450 4.60 17.56 8.24
CA ILE A 450 3.75 18.16 7.20
C ILE A 450 4.41 18.21 5.81
N GLY A 451 5.68 17.84 5.71
CA GLY A 451 6.42 17.86 4.45
C GLY A 451 7.85 17.35 4.58
N SER A 452 8.59 17.41 3.48
CA SER A 452 9.99 17.02 3.38
C SER A 452 10.74 17.95 2.45
N VAL A 453 12.03 18.10 2.66
CA VAL A 453 12.89 19.01 1.89
C VAL A 453 14.17 18.32 1.47
N TYR A 454 14.66 18.66 0.27
CA TYR A 454 16.00 18.32 -0.17
C TYR A 454 17.04 19.21 0.51
N ASN A 455 18.26 18.70 0.67
CA ASN A 455 19.39 19.41 1.28
C ASN A 455 20.72 18.98 0.66
N GLY A 456 21.84 19.41 1.25
CA GLY A 456 23.18 19.10 0.74
C GLY A 456 23.50 17.60 0.61
N ASN A 457 22.93 16.77 1.48
CA ASN A 457 23.14 15.32 1.47
C ASN A 457 22.07 14.59 0.64
N ASN A 458 20.82 15.05 0.74
CA ASN A 458 19.68 14.51 0.00
C ASN A 458 19.34 15.48 -1.14
N GLN A 459 20.00 15.31 -2.27
CA GLN A 459 19.80 16.16 -3.45
C GLN A 459 18.48 15.83 -4.17
N PRO A 460 17.93 16.77 -4.96
CA PRO A 460 16.77 16.52 -5.82
C PRO A 460 16.94 15.29 -6.72
N ALA A 461 15.84 14.62 -7.05
CA ALA A 461 15.84 13.37 -7.82
C ALA A 461 16.57 13.48 -9.17
N ASP A 462 16.47 14.62 -9.85
CA ASP A 462 17.19 14.92 -11.10
C ASP A 462 18.12 16.14 -10.94
N THR A 463 19.03 16.31 -11.90
CA THR A 463 20.09 17.32 -11.84
C THR A 463 19.53 18.72 -12.07
N LEU A 464 19.39 19.51 -11.01
CA LEU A 464 18.97 20.91 -11.08
C LEU A 464 20.18 21.86 -11.06
N PRO A 465 20.16 22.99 -11.81
CA PRO A 465 19.02 23.55 -12.56
C PRO A 465 18.87 23.07 -14.01
N ASP A 466 19.65 22.06 -14.44
CA ASP A 466 19.68 21.62 -15.84
C ASP A 466 18.34 21.00 -16.28
N GLU A 467 17.75 20.15 -15.44
CA GLU A 467 16.50 19.43 -15.67
C GLU A 467 15.26 20.15 -15.11
N LYS A 468 15.26 21.49 -15.15
CA LYS A 468 14.23 22.35 -14.51
C LYS A 468 12.80 22.23 -15.06
N THR A 469 12.61 21.60 -16.22
CA THR A 469 11.29 21.40 -16.85
C THR A 469 10.68 20.05 -16.53
N LYS A 470 11.39 19.18 -15.79
CA LYS A 470 10.88 17.88 -15.35
C LYS A 470 10.16 17.96 -14.02
N SER A 471 9.02 17.27 -13.94
CA SER A 471 8.37 16.88 -12.69
C SER A 471 8.53 15.37 -12.51
N VAL A 472 9.14 14.95 -11.40
CA VAL A 472 9.58 13.57 -11.18
C VAL A 472 9.05 13.01 -9.87
N ILE A 473 8.49 11.80 -9.92
CA ILE A 473 8.30 10.92 -8.76
C ILE A 473 9.26 9.75 -8.93
N ARG A 474 10.38 9.78 -8.20
CA ARG A 474 11.38 8.71 -8.15
C ARG A 474 11.31 8.01 -6.80
N SER A 475 11.08 6.71 -6.82
CA SER A 475 11.16 5.87 -5.61
C SER A 475 12.61 5.55 -5.27
N TRP A 476 12.87 5.16 -4.02
CA TRP A 476 14.21 4.74 -3.58
C TRP A 476 14.76 3.52 -4.35
N GLY A 477 13.88 2.67 -4.88
CA GLY A 477 14.26 1.52 -5.71
C GLY A 477 14.33 1.83 -7.21
N ASP A 478 14.63 3.07 -7.60
CA ASP A 478 14.83 3.51 -9.00
C ASP A 478 13.65 3.24 -9.95
N ASN A 479 12.41 3.37 -9.45
CA ASN A 479 11.21 3.43 -10.29
C ASN A 479 10.72 4.87 -10.41
N ASP A 480 10.44 5.30 -11.64
CA ASP A 480 10.20 6.70 -11.99
C ASP A 480 8.86 6.90 -12.70
N ILE A 481 8.21 8.01 -12.38
CA ILE A 481 7.19 8.66 -13.21
C ILE A 481 7.71 10.06 -13.51
N VAL A 482 7.88 10.38 -14.79
CA VAL A 482 8.44 11.64 -15.29
C VAL A 482 7.43 12.31 -16.20
N ILE A 483 7.23 13.61 -15.99
CA ILE A 483 6.54 14.52 -16.91
C ILE A 483 7.55 15.59 -17.32
N GLU A 484 7.86 15.66 -18.61
CA GLU A 484 8.78 16.63 -19.21
C GLU A 484 7.99 17.65 -20.04
N ASP A 485 8.22 18.94 -19.77
CA ASP A 485 7.56 20.08 -20.42
C ASP A 485 8.49 20.90 -21.33
N LYS A 486 9.71 20.42 -21.58
CA LYS A 486 10.66 21.05 -22.50
C LYS A 486 10.11 21.11 -23.92
N GLU A 487 10.09 22.30 -24.50
CA GLU A 487 9.61 22.52 -25.86
C GLU A 487 10.42 21.71 -26.90
N GLY A 488 9.73 20.94 -27.73
CA GLY A 488 10.31 20.06 -28.74
C GLY A 488 10.70 18.67 -28.21
N ASP A 489 10.51 18.42 -26.91
CA ASP A 489 10.88 17.18 -26.22
C ASP A 489 9.86 16.84 -25.09
N LYS A 490 8.61 17.31 -25.18
CA LYS A 490 7.62 17.04 -24.12
C LYS A 490 7.24 15.56 -24.12
N HIS A 491 7.27 14.92 -22.96
CA HIS A 491 6.93 13.51 -22.82
C HIS A 491 6.44 13.12 -21.43
N ILE A 492 5.77 11.97 -21.37
CA ILE A 492 5.45 11.27 -20.13
C ILE A 492 6.13 9.89 -20.18
N GLN A 493 6.88 9.56 -19.13
CA GLN A 493 7.62 8.31 -19.04
C GLN A 493 7.34 7.63 -17.69
N ILE A 494 7.07 6.32 -17.74
CA ILE A 494 7.03 5.46 -16.56
C ILE A 494 8.11 4.41 -16.74
N LYS A 495 9.08 4.37 -15.82
CA LYS A 495 10.25 3.51 -15.93
C LYS A 495 10.42 2.68 -14.66
N GLN A 496 10.75 1.40 -14.83
CA GLN A 496 11.15 0.51 -13.75
C GLN A 496 12.67 0.36 -13.68
N ALA A 497 13.18 -0.01 -12.50
CA ALA A 497 14.60 -0.25 -12.28
C ALA A 497 15.18 -1.37 -13.17
N ASN A 498 14.35 -2.35 -13.54
CA ASN A 498 14.72 -3.43 -14.45
C ASN A 498 14.64 -3.04 -15.93
N GLY A 499 14.51 -1.76 -16.28
CA GLY A 499 14.56 -1.30 -17.67
C GLY A 499 13.26 -1.42 -18.48
N ASN A 500 12.15 -1.88 -17.88
CA ASN A 500 10.84 -1.77 -18.52
C ASN A 500 10.35 -0.32 -18.53
N GLU A 501 9.67 0.08 -19.61
CA GLU A 501 9.29 1.47 -19.84
C GLU A 501 7.96 1.59 -20.58
N ILE A 502 7.16 2.60 -20.21
CA ILE A 502 6.07 3.15 -21.02
C ILE A 502 6.44 4.58 -21.37
N TYR A 503 6.32 4.96 -22.65
CA TYR A 503 6.77 6.24 -23.17
C TYR A 503 5.73 6.87 -24.11
N LEU A 504 5.43 8.15 -23.86
CA LEU A 504 4.50 8.99 -24.64
C LEU A 504 5.21 10.30 -24.97
N HIS A 505 5.30 10.71 -26.24
CA HIS A 505 6.09 11.89 -26.64
C HIS A 505 5.29 12.83 -27.55
N GLU A 506 5.42 14.15 -27.42
CA GLU A 506 4.59 15.12 -28.15
C GLU A 506 4.71 15.05 -29.67
N SER A 507 5.89 14.67 -30.18
CA SER A 507 6.13 14.56 -31.62
C SER A 507 5.39 13.38 -32.26
N SER A 508 4.80 12.49 -31.46
CA SER A 508 4.08 11.33 -31.95
C SER A 508 2.83 11.03 -31.11
N PRO A 509 1.64 10.89 -31.73
CA PRO A 509 0.45 10.40 -31.02
C PRO A 509 0.52 8.91 -30.64
N ASP A 510 1.65 8.25 -30.88
CA ASP A 510 1.85 6.82 -30.63
C ASP A 510 2.08 6.51 -29.14
N ILE A 511 1.81 5.26 -28.76
CA ILE A 511 2.09 4.73 -27.43
C ILE A 511 3.14 3.63 -27.56
N GLU A 512 4.24 3.76 -26.80
CA GLU A 512 5.32 2.77 -26.76
C GLU A 512 5.42 2.09 -25.40
N ILE A 513 5.46 0.75 -25.40
CA ILE A 513 5.82 -0.07 -24.24
C ILE A 513 7.05 -0.89 -24.60
N LYS A 514 8.11 -0.78 -23.80
CA LYS A 514 9.40 -1.43 -24.02
C LYS A 514 9.74 -2.31 -22.83
N GLN A 515 10.26 -3.50 -23.12
CA GLN A 515 10.87 -4.36 -22.12
C GLN A 515 12.39 -4.34 -22.26
N GLU A 516 13.09 -4.62 -21.16
CA GLU A 516 14.55 -4.69 -21.12
C GLU A 516 15.13 -5.67 -22.16
N CYS A 517 14.46 -6.82 -22.39
CA CYS A 517 14.95 -7.80 -23.35
C CYS A 517 14.80 -7.38 -24.82
N GLY A 518 14.28 -6.18 -25.08
CA GLY A 518 14.19 -5.57 -26.42
C GLY A 518 12.84 -5.76 -27.11
N ASN A 519 11.89 -6.45 -26.48
CA ASN A 519 10.51 -6.52 -26.97
C ASN A 519 9.85 -5.14 -26.91
N LYS A 520 9.06 -4.82 -27.94
CA LYS A 520 8.32 -3.55 -28.03
C LYS A 520 6.89 -3.78 -28.48
N LEU A 521 5.96 -3.07 -27.84
CA LEU A 521 4.61 -2.86 -28.33
C LEU A 521 4.50 -1.39 -28.72
N HIS A 522 4.13 -1.15 -29.97
CA HIS A 522 4.00 0.20 -30.53
C HIS A 522 2.60 0.33 -31.13
N MET A 523 1.77 1.16 -30.51
CA MET A 523 0.43 1.47 -30.99
C MET A 523 0.51 2.76 -31.80
N LYS A 524 0.28 2.65 -33.12
CA LYS A 524 0.35 3.81 -34.01
C LYS A 524 -0.99 4.51 -34.05
N ALA A 525 -1.00 5.84 -34.01
CA ALA A 525 -2.26 6.57 -34.22
C ALA A 525 -2.63 6.69 -35.71
N SER A 526 -1.64 6.66 -36.61
CA SER A 526 -1.85 6.72 -38.06
C SER A 526 -2.09 5.32 -38.65
N GLY A 527 -3.25 4.72 -38.37
CA GLY A 527 -3.68 3.43 -38.92
C GLY A 527 -4.21 2.46 -37.85
N PRO A 528 -4.87 1.34 -38.24
CA PRO A 528 -5.35 0.32 -37.29
C PRO A 528 -4.22 -0.61 -36.79
N ASP A 529 -2.96 -0.29 -37.05
CA ASP A 529 -1.84 -1.20 -36.90
C ASP A 529 -1.26 -1.12 -35.47
N ILE A 530 -1.25 -2.28 -34.80
CA ILE A 530 -0.46 -2.51 -33.59
C ILE A 530 0.80 -3.25 -34.01
N GLU A 531 1.96 -2.62 -33.84
CA GLU A 531 3.25 -3.23 -34.14
C GLU A 531 3.83 -3.91 -32.90
N ILE A 532 4.12 -5.20 -33.02
CA ILE A 532 4.80 -5.99 -31.98
C ILE A 532 6.16 -6.38 -32.51
N THR A 533 7.22 -5.82 -31.93
CA THR A 533 8.60 -6.19 -32.26
C THR A 533 9.10 -7.20 -31.23
N GLN A 534 9.55 -8.36 -31.71
CA GLN A 534 10.10 -9.43 -30.88
C GLN A 534 11.62 -9.49 -31.02
N ALA A 535 12.33 -9.34 -29.91
CA ALA A 535 13.79 -9.56 -29.83
C ALA A 535 14.14 -10.86 -29.08
N CYS A 536 13.25 -11.25 -28.16
CA CYS A 536 13.28 -12.43 -27.29
C CYS A 536 11.91 -13.10 -27.50
N GLY A 537 11.84 -14.13 -28.35
CA GLY A 537 10.60 -14.63 -29.00
C GLY A 537 9.36 -14.77 -28.11
N ASN A 538 8.19 -14.41 -28.68
CA ASN A 538 6.89 -14.49 -28.03
C ASN A 538 5.85 -15.23 -28.91
N GLU A 539 4.84 -15.82 -28.27
CA GLU A 539 3.62 -16.33 -28.91
C GLU A 539 2.51 -15.25 -28.86
N ILE A 540 1.86 -14.96 -30.00
CA ILE A 540 0.71 -14.04 -30.05
C ILE A 540 -0.57 -14.88 -29.92
N LEU A 541 -1.16 -14.89 -28.73
CA LEU A 541 -2.38 -15.64 -28.43
C LEU A 541 -3.60 -14.69 -28.38
N MET A 542 -4.52 -14.82 -29.32
CA MET A 542 -5.79 -14.08 -29.33
C MET A 542 -6.93 -15.00 -28.88
N ARG A 543 -7.50 -14.78 -27.69
CA ARG A 543 -8.65 -15.54 -27.15
C ARG A 543 -9.94 -14.76 -27.40
N GLU A 544 -11.02 -15.46 -27.76
CA GLU A 544 -12.35 -14.88 -28.02
C GLU A 544 -12.38 -13.84 -29.17
N ALA A 545 -11.39 -13.85 -30.05
CA ALA A 545 -11.37 -12.98 -31.21
C ALA A 545 -12.54 -13.33 -32.16
N GLU A 546 -13.31 -12.31 -32.56
CA GLU A 546 -14.33 -12.43 -33.63
C GLU A 546 -13.71 -12.55 -35.03
N GLY A 547 -12.39 -12.66 -35.11
CA GLY A 547 -11.63 -12.98 -36.31
C GLY A 547 -10.17 -12.58 -36.15
N ILE A 548 -9.30 -13.19 -36.94
CA ILE A 548 -7.86 -12.88 -36.97
C ILE A 548 -7.47 -12.71 -38.44
N GLN A 549 -6.91 -11.56 -38.80
CA GLN A 549 -6.39 -11.30 -40.14
C GLN A 549 -4.90 -10.98 -40.05
N ILE A 550 -4.07 -11.84 -40.63
CA ILE A 550 -2.63 -11.59 -40.81
C ILE A 550 -2.44 -11.18 -42.26
N ARG A 551 -1.96 -9.97 -42.52
CA ARG A 551 -1.72 -9.44 -43.87
C ARG A 551 -0.26 -9.04 -44.02
N ASP A 552 0.38 -9.43 -45.12
CA ASP A 552 1.70 -8.91 -45.49
C ASP A 552 1.61 -7.69 -46.42
N LYS A 553 2.75 -7.01 -46.65
CA LYS A 553 2.82 -5.83 -47.52
C LYS A 553 2.50 -6.10 -48.99
N TYR A 554 2.44 -7.36 -49.41
CA TYR A 554 2.15 -7.78 -50.78
C TYR A 554 0.67 -8.17 -50.98
N GLY A 555 -0.13 -8.11 -49.91
CA GLY A 555 -1.56 -8.39 -49.91
C GLY A 555 -1.91 -9.86 -49.69
N ASN A 556 -0.95 -10.68 -49.23
CA ASN A 556 -1.24 -12.05 -48.80
C ASN A 556 -1.90 -12.04 -47.43
N GLU A 557 -2.98 -12.80 -47.27
CA GLU A 557 -3.79 -12.81 -46.05
C GLU A 557 -4.05 -14.23 -45.54
N VAL A 558 -3.91 -14.41 -44.23
CA VAL A 558 -4.49 -15.53 -43.46
C VAL A 558 -5.64 -14.95 -42.65
N VAL A 559 -6.87 -15.40 -42.92
CA VAL A 559 -8.08 -14.90 -42.27
C VAL A 559 -8.77 -16.04 -41.54
N LEU A 560 -8.91 -15.91 -40.22
CA LEU A 560 -9.85 -16.66 -39.39
C LEU A 560 -11.08 -15.77 -39.22
N ASP A 561 -12.21 -16.17 -39.79
CA ASP A 561 -13.45 -15.39 -39.84
C ASP A 561 -14.45 -16.06 -38.88
N SER A 562 -14.62 -15.50 -37.68
CA SER A 562 -15.43 -16.11 -36.61
C SER A 562 -16.94 -16.12 -36.94
N PRO A 563 -17.56 -15.04 -37.48
CA PRO A 563 -18.96 -15.07 -37.89
C PRO A 563 -19.29 -16.13 -38.95
N ALA A 564 -18.37 -16.38 -39.89
CA ALA A 564 -18.56 -17.39 -40.94
C ALA A 564 -18.03 -18.79 -40.57
N GLY A 565 -17.25 -18.90 -39.49
CA GLY A 565 -16.54 -20.14 -39.11
C GLY A 565 -15.53 -20.60 -40.18
N THR A 566 -15.00 -19.67 -40.98
CA THR A 566 -14.11 -20.02 -42.12
C THR A 566 -12.66 -19.63 -41.86
N MET A 567 -11.74 -20.48 -42.30
CA MET A 567 -10.33 -20.13 -42.47
C MET A 567 -10.06 -19.93 -43.97
N LYS A 568 -9.52 -18.77 -44.34
CA LYS A 568 -9.20 -18.42 -45.74
C LYS A 568 -7.71 -18.10 -45.84
N LEU A 569 -7.05 -18.69 -46.83
CA LEU A 569 -5.74 -18.27 -47.32
C LEU A 569 -5.99 -17.52 -48.64
N ARG A 570 -5.60 -16.25 -48.72
CA ARG A 570 -5.83 -15.41 -49.90
C ARG A 570 -4.52 -14.80 -50.38
N SER A 571 -4.18 -15.02 -51.65
CA SER A 571 -3.12 -14.30 -52.36
C SER A 571 -3.69 -13.80 -53.69
N PRO A 572 -4.13 -12.54 -53.78
CA PRO A 572 -4.86 -12.06 -54.95
C PRO A 572 -3.97 -11.69 -56.15
N SER A 573 -2.66 -11.56 -55.94
CA SER A 573 -1.75 -10.92 -56.90
C SER A 573 -0.60 -11.82 -57.38
N HIS A 574 -0.37 -13.00 -56.78
CA HIS A 574 0.82 -13.83 -56.99
C HIS A 574 0.48 -15.34 -56.99
N GLU A 575 1.44 -16.18 -57.41
CA GLU A 575 1.36 -17.65 -57.29
C GLU A 575 1.49 -18.06 -55.81
N SER A 576 0.52 -18.82 -55.30
CA SER A 576 0.57 -19.40 -53.96
C SER A 576 1.13 -20.83 -54.02
N VAL A 577 2.29 -21.05 -53.40
CA VAL A 577 2.86 -22.40 -53.25
C VAL A 577 2.70 -22.86 -51.80
N VAL A 578 2.12 -24.04 -51.60
CA VAL A 578 2.03 -24.70 -50.28
C VAL A 578 2.93 -25.94 -50.30
N GLU A 579 4.16 -25.81 -49.77
CA GLU A 579 5.09 -26.93 -49.60
C GLU A 579 4.93 -27.57 -48.22
N LEU A 580 4.65 -28.87 -48.17
CA LEU A 580 4.42 -29.62 -46.94
C LEU A 580 5.36 -30.82 -46.89
N GLY A 581 6.06 -31.01 -45.77
CA GLY A 581 7.21 -31.93 -45.68
C GLY A 581 6.87 -33.41 -45.83
N LYS A 582 6.27 -34.03 -44.79
CA LYS A 582 6.12 -35.50 -44.71
C LYS A 582 4.80 -36.03 -45.26
N SER A 583 3.68 -35.43 -44.86
CA SER A 583 2.34 -35.92 -45.22
C SER A 583 1.30 -34.82 -45.11
N ILE A 584 0.28 -34.88 -45.96
CA ILE A 584 -0.93 -34.08 -45.88
C ILE A 584 -2.08 -35.04 -45.54
N TRP A 585 -2.86 -34.76 -44.51
CA TRP A 585 -4.07 -35.52 -44.17
C TRP A 585 -5.28 -34.58 -44.18
N MET A 586 -6.21 -34.80 -45.11
CA MET A 586 -7.41 -33.96 -45.27
C MET A 586 -8.65 -34.80 -44.95
N GLY A 587 -9.29 -34.50 -43.82
CA GLY A 587 -10.53 -35.14 -43.39
C GLY A 587 -11.62 -34.10 -43.15
N THR A 588 -12.84 -34.40 -43.57
CA THR A 588 -14.04 -33.58 -43.32
C THR A 588 -15.18 -34.49 -42.90
N THR A 589 -16.09 -33.99 -42.07
CA THR A 589 -17.31 -34.71 -41.67
C THR A 589 -18.44 -34.58 -42.70
N SER A 590 -18.24 -33.76 -43.72
CA SER A 590 -19.21 -33.47 -44.79
C SER A 590 -18.50 -33.50 -46.15
N ASP A 591 -18.76 -32.54 -47.03
CA ASP A 591 -18.19 -32.49 -48.37
C ASP A 591 -16.76 -31.97 -48.39
N LEU A 592 -15.88 -32.63 -49.16
CA LEU A 592 -14.65 -32.05 -49.67
C LEU A 592 -14.89 -31.57 -51.10
N LYS A 593 -14.83 -30.26 -51.35
CA LYS A 593 -14.99 -29.66 -52.68
C LYS A 593 -13.66 -29.11 -53.17
N GLN A 594 -13.26 -29.52 -54.38
CA GLN A 594 -12.09 -28.99 -55.08
C GLN A 594 -12.58 -28.40 -56.40
N GLU A 595 -12.29 -27.12 -56.63
CA GLU A 595 -12.69 -26.39 -57.82
C GLU A 595 -11.50 -25.63 -58.39
N ALA A 596 -11.29 -25.74 -59.69
CA ALA A 596 -10.31 -24.97 -60.43
C ALA A 596 -11.01 -24.31 -61.61
N ASN A 597 -10.97 -22.97 -61.67
CA ASN A 597 -11.50 -22.24 -62.82
C ASN A 597 -10.63 -22.40 -64.08
N GLY A 598 -9.35 -22.74 -63.90
CA GLY A 598 -8.41 -23.06 -64.96
C GLY A 598 -8.13 -24.57 -65.05
N ASN A 599 -6.90 -24.92 -65.41
CA ASN A 599 -6.50 -26.33 -65.49
C ASN A 599 -6.27 -26.91 -64.09
N PHE A 600 -6.84 -28.09 -63.82
CA PHE A 600 -6.52 -28.90 -62.65
C PHE A 600 -5.45 -29.94 -63.02
N PHE A 601 -4.24 -29.78 -62.48
CA PHE A 601 -3.14 -30.74 -62.68
C PHE A 601 -2.88 -31.50 -61.39
N GLN A 602 -2.95 -32.83 -61.46
CA GLN A 602 -2.54 -33.72 -60.37
C GLN A 602 -1.41 -34.62 -60.87
N MET A 603 -0.20 -34.40 -60.37
CA MET A 603 0.96 -35.25 -60.65
C MET A 603 1.23 -36.15 -59.44
N ILE A 604 1.32 -37.46 -59.68
CA ILE A 604 1.53 -38.45 -58.63
C ILE A 604 2.77 -39.25 -59.03
N HIS A 605 3.84 -39.11 -58.27
CA HIS A 605 5.09 -39.85 -58.50
C HIS A 605 5.03 -41.29 -57.96
N GLY A 606 4.15 -41.56 -56.98
CA GLY A 606 3.92 -42.87 -56.37
C GLY A 606 2.63 -43.55 -56.84
N SER A 607 2.07 -44.43 -56.01
CA SER A 607 0.74 -45.02 -56.26
C SER A 607 -0.38 -44.03 -55.94
N LYS A 608 -1.50 -44.16 -56.67
CA LYS A 608 -2.77 -43.50 -56.35
C LYS A 608 -3.79 -44.57 -56.01
N ASP A 609 -4.19 -44.64 -54.75
CA ASP A 609 -5.26 -45.52 -54.30
C ASP A 609 -6.51 -44.68 -53.99
N GLU A 610 -7.59 -44.91 -54.73
CA GLU A 610 -8.89 -44.26 -54.51
C GLU A 610 -9.90 -45.29 -53.99
N TYR A 611 -10.35 -45.11 -52.75
CA TYR A 611 -11.39 -45.94 -52.13
C TYR A 611 -12.70 -45.16 -52.07
N ILE A 612 -13.70 -45.61 -52.82
CA ILE A 612 -15.03 -45.00 -52.85
C ILE A 612 -16.05 -46.03 -52.37
N VAL A 613 -16.64 -45.79 -51.20
CA VAL A 613 -17.62 -46.72 -50.58
C VAL A 613 -19.03 -46.52 -51.14
N GLY A 614 -19.34 -45.30 -51.62
CA GLY A 614 -20.64 -44.94 -52.20
C GLY A 614 -20.65 -44.94 -53.74
N PRO A 615 -21.80 -44.62 -54.36
CA PRO A 615 -21.89 -44.48 -55.81
C PRO A 615 -21.06 -43.29 -56.30
N VAL A 616 -20.23 -43.52 -57.32
CA VAL A 616 -19.45 -42.47 -57.99
C VAL A 616 -20.12 -42.02 -59.29
N LYS A 617 -20.10 -40.72 -59.57
CA LYS A 617 -20.52 -40.14 -60.85
C LYS A 617 -19.40 -39.26 -61.39
N PHE A 618 -18.86 -39.62 -62.54
CA PHE A 618 -17.97 -38.76 -63.31
C PHE A 618 -18.76 -38.13 -64.45
N LYS A 619 -18.85 -36.80 -64.48
CA LYS A 619 -19.49 -36.06 -65.57
C LYS A 619 -18.43 -35.23 -66.29
N TRP A 620 -18.40 -35.34 -67.61
CA TRP A 620 -17.49 -34.61 -68.47
C TRP A 620 -18.36 -33.93 -69.52
N ASP A 621 -18.41 -32.60 -69.51
CA ASP A 621 -19.20 -31.83 -70.49
C ASP A 621 -18.44 -31.62 -71.81
N GLY A 622 -17.15 -31.97 -71.87
CA GLY A 622 -16.29 -31.95 -73.06
C GLY A 622 -15.61 -33.30 -73.35
N THR A 623 -14.53 -33.27 -74.13
CA THR A 623 -13.76 -34.48 -74.47
C THR A 623 -13.07 -35.07 -73.23
N ASN A 624 -13.33 -36.35 -72.95
CA ASN A 624 -12.56 -37.14 -71.99
C ASN A 624 -11.58 -38.05 -72.73
N ALA A 625 -10.28 -37.85 -72.54
CA ALA A 625 -9.23 -38.71 -73.07
C ALA A 625 -8.49 -39.40 -71.91
N LYS A 626 -8.70 -40.71 -71.74
CA LYS A 626 -7.88 -41.55 -70.86
C LYS A 626 -6.77 -42.19 -71.66
N ILE A 627 -5.53 -41.82 -71.39
CA ILE A 627 -4.34 -42.38 -72.05
C ILE A 627 -3.57 -43.19 -71.02
N HIS A 628 -3.35 -44.47 -71.32
CA HIS A 628 -2.57 -45.36 -70.47
C HIS A 628 -1.27 -45.72 -71.18
N GLY A 629 -0.12 -45.42 -70.56
CA GLY A 629 1.20 -45.76 -71.11
C GLY A 629 1.61 -47.22 -70.91
N GLY A 630 0.80 -48.02 -70.19
CA GLY A 630 1.07 -49.43 -69.86
C GLY A 630 -0.20 -50.27 -69.88
N ALA A 631 -0.10 -51.53 -69.43
CA ALA A 631 -1.24 -52.45 -69.38
C ALA A 631 -2.34 -51.93 -68.43
N VAL A 632 -3.59 -51.97 -68.89
CA VAL A 632 -4.78 -51.57 -68.13
C VAL A 632 -5.59 -52.81 -67.81
N SER A 633 -6.03 -52.93 -66.55
CA SER A 633 -6.92 -53.99 -66.11
C SER A 633 -8.12 -53.37 -65.41
N ASP A 634 -9.26 -53.33 -66.09
CA ASP A 634 -10.53 -52.91 -65.52
C ASP A 634 -11.33 -54.16 -65.10
N THR A 635 -11.56 -54.34 -63.79
CA THR A 635 -12.33 -55.46 -63.25
C THR A 635 -13.64 -54.96 -62.66
N PHE A 636 -14.77 -55.46 -63.17
CA PHE A 636 -16.10 -55.16 -62.65
C PHE A 636 -16.63 -56.39 -61.91
N LEU A 637 -16.93 -56.26 -60.62
CA LEU A 637 -17.49 -57.33 -59.79
C LEU A 637 -19.02 -57.47 -59.94
N GLY A 638 -19.66 -56.62 -60.77
CA GLY A 638 -21.10 -56.61 -61.05
C GLY A 638 -21.41 -56.24 -62.50
N ALA A 639 -22.70 -56.00 -62.81
CA ALA A 639 -23.13 -55.66 -64.16
C ALA A 639 -22.58 -54.29 -64.60
N LYS A 640 -21.82 -54.27 -65.70
CA LYS A 640 -21.42 -53.04 -66.39
C LYS A 640 -22.46 -52.71 -67.47
N HIS A 641 -23.08 -51.54 -67.37
CA HIS A 641 -23.94 -51.02 -68.43
C HIS A 641 -23.24 -49.83 -69.10
N GLU A 642 -22.93 -49.96 -70.38
CA GLU A 642 -22.21 -48.95 -71.15
C GLU A 642 -22.99 -48.63 -72.42
N THR A 643 -23.37 -47.37 -72.58
CA THR A 643 -24.14 -46.88 -73.73
C THR A 643 -23.25 -45.95 -74.55
N LEU A 644 -22.96 -46.33 -75.78
CA LEU A 644 -22.17 -45.55 -76.73
C LEU A 644 -23.11 -45.11 -77.86
N ALA A 645 -23.32 -43.79 -78.02
CA ALA A 645 -24.22 -43.24 -79.04
C ALA A 645 -23.44 -42.31 -79.98
N GLY A 646 -23.50 -42.57 -81.30
CA GLY A 646 -22.88 -41.71 -82.33
C GLY A 646 -21.36 -41.80 -82.46
N VAL A 647 -20.72 -42.88 -81.98
CA VAL A 647 -19.25 -43.01 -81.92
C VAL A 647 -18.71 -44.08 -82.86
N LYS A 648 -17.60 -43.79 -83.55
CA LYS A 648 -16.76 -44.81 -84.21
C LYS A 648 -15.83 -45.43 -83.16
N VAL A 649 -16.09 -46.68 -82.78
CA VAL A 649 -15.23 -47.43 -81.86
C VAL A 649 -14.18 -48.17 -82.69
N CYS A 650 -12.91 -47.75 -82.59
CA CYS A 650 -11.79 -48.46 -83.19
C CYS A 650 -11.07 -49.26 -82.09
N LEU A 651 -11.10 -50.59 -82.18
CA LEU A 651 -10.32 -51.49 -81.32
C LEU A 651 -9.21 -52.10 -82.19
N ASN A 652 -7.98 -51.63 -82.01
CA ASN A 652 -6.81 -52.21 -82.65
C ASN A 652 -6.10 -53.13 -81.65
N ALA A 653 -6.45 -54.42 -81.64
CA ALA A 653 -5.76 -55.42 -80.85
C ALA A 653 -4.75 -56.16 -81.73
N SER A 654 -3.48 -56.20 -81.32
CA SER A 654 -2.40 -56.79 -82.13
C SER A 654 -2.24 -58.30 -81.97
N LYS A 655 -2.95 -58.96 -81.02
CA LYS A 655 -2.67 -60.39 -80.74
C LYS A 655 -3.83 -61.32 -80.36
N GLU A 656 -4.98 -60.89 -79.81
CA GLU A 656 -6.12 -61.81 -79.60
C GLU A 656 -7.40 -61.08 -79.14
N VAL A 657 -8.57 -61.53 -79.60
CA VAL A 657 -9.89 -61.18 -79.05
C VAL A 657 -10.64 -62.47 -78.73
N ASN A 658 -10.67 -62.86 -77.46
CA ASN A 658 -11.37 -64.06 -76.99
C ASN A 658 -12.81 -63.68 -76.60
N LYS A 659 -13.81 -64.13 -77.39
CA LYS A 659 -15.26 -63.98 -77.08
C LYS A 659 -15.88 -65.37 -76.89
N ASN A 660 -15.93 -65.84 -75.65
CA ASN A 660 -16.58 -67.10 -75.31
C ASN A 660 -18.05 -66.88 -74.89
N ALA A 661 -18.97 -67.45 -75.70
CA ALA A 661 -20.35 -67.90 -75.43
C ALA A 661 -21.41 -66.87 -74.93
N LEU A 662 -22.71 -66.89 -75.28
CA LEU A 662 -23.58 -67.69 -76.16
C LEU A 662 -24.93 -66.91 -76.31
N SER A 663 -25.60 -67.08 -77.46
CA SER A 663 -26.94 -66.58 -77.88
C SER A 663 -27.09 -65.09 -78.28
N ARG A 664 -27.34 -64.87 -79.59
CA ARG A 664 -27.91 -63.64 -80.16
C ARG A 664 -28.89 -64.01 -81.27
N ASP A 665 -30.17 -63.75 -81.04
CA ASP A 665 -31.13 -63.56 -82.12
C ASP A 665 -30.96 -62.13 -82.67
N ARG A 666 -30.70 -62.02 -83.98
CA ARG A 666 -30.87 -60.76 -84.72
C ARG A 666 -31.49 -61.04 -86.08
N LYS A 667 -32.73 -60.56 -86.23
CA LYS A 667 -33.34 -60.26 -87.53
C LYS A 667 -32.84 -58.91 -87.99
N SER A 668 -32.16 -58.87 -89.13
CA SER A 668 -32.15 -57.70 -90.01
C SER A 668 -32.12 -58.16 -91.45
N SER A 669 -33.19 -57.79 -92.17
CA SER A 669 -33.45 -58.01 -93.59
C SER A 669 -32.70 -56.97 -94.44
N GLY A 670 -31.64 -57.38 -95.14
CA GLY A 670 -30.93 -56.53 -96.10
C GLY A 670 -29.57 -57.09 -96.52
N HIS A 671 -29.25 -56.98 -97.81
CA HIS A 671 -28.26 -57.77 -98.58
C HIS A 671 -26.79 -57.71 -98.11
N LEU A 672 -26.11 -58.85 -98.30
CA LEU A 672 -24.65 -59.01 -98.21
C LEU A 672 -24.05 -58.85 -99.62
N TYR A 673 -23.06 -57.96 -99.76
CA TYR A 673 -22.23 -57.86 -100.96
C TYR A 673 -20.83 -58.40 -100.63
N TYR A 674 -20.36 -59.36 -101.43
CA TYR A 674 -18.98 -59.86 -101.40
C TYR A 674 -18.19 -59.20 -102.54
N GLY A 675 -16.95 -58.83 -102.27
CA GLY A 675 -16.05 -58.20 -103.25
C GLY A 675 -15.48 -59.23 -104.23
N SER A 676 -15.02 -58.77 -105.40
CA SER A 676 -14.28 -59.61 -106.33
C SER A 676 -13.07 -60.22 -105.62
N ASP A 677 -12.97 -61.56 -105.65
CA ASP A 677 -11.98 -62.42 -104.97
C ASP A 677 -12.35 -62.95 -103.58
N GLU A 678 -13.65 -63.18 -103.30
CA GLU A 678 -14.10 -63.91 -102.11
C GLU A 678 -14.79 -65.25 -102.47
N TYR A 679 -14.42 -66.33 -101.76
CA TYR A 679 -14.96 -67.69 -101.93
C TYR A 679 -15.67 -68.16 -100.65
N ILE A 680 -16.79 -68.88 -100.77
CA ILE A 680 -17.44 -69.54 -99.63
C ILE A 680 -16.67 -70.83 -99.32
N HIS A 681 -15.89 -70.83 -98.25
CA HIS A 681 -15.20 -72.01 -97.73
C HIS A 681 -16.17 -72.86 -96.90
N LEU A 682 -16.52 -74.05 -97.38
CA LEU A 682 -17.20 -75.06 -96.58
C LEU A 682 -16.12 -75.92 -95.93
N ASP A 683 -16.11 -76.01 -94.59
CA ASP A 683 -15.08 -76.65 -93.78
C ASP A 683 -15.13 -78.19 -93.85
N SER A 684 -14.94 -78.71 -95.07
CA SER A 684 -14.58 -80.10 -95.32
C SER A 684 -13.67 -80.14 -96.55
N LYS A 685 -12.49 -80.76 -96.42
CA LYS A 685 -11.28 -80.57 -97.25
C LYS A 685 -11.34 -80.88 -98.77
N ALA A 686 -12.49 -81.01 -99.43
CA ALA A 686 -12.51 -81.37 -100.86
C ALA A 686 -13.72 -80.91 -101.71
N SER A 687 -14.56 -79.98 -101.26
CA SER A 687 -15.75 -79.57 -102.03
C SER A 687 -15.84 -78.05 -102.22
N MET A 688 -16.05 -77.60 -103.46
CA MET A 688 -16.14 -76.18 -103.85
C MET A 688 -17.27 -75.97 -104.86
N ILE A 689 -17.88 -74.78 -104.80
CA ILE A 689 -18.83 -74.30 -105.80
C ILE A 689 -18.16 -73.14 -106.55
N TRP A 690 -18.03 -73.29 -107.86
CA TRP A 690 -17.47 -72.30 -108.77
C TRP A 690 -18.61 -71.62 -109.53
N LEU A 691 -18.58 -70.30 -109.54
CA LEU A 691 -19.47 -69.43 -110.29
C LEU A 691 -18.56 -68.49 -111.08
N ASP A 692 -18.52 -68.68 -112.40
CA ASP A 692 -17.77 -67.82 -113.31
C ASP A 692 -18.59 -67.53 -114.58
N ASP A 693 -17.97 -66.81 -115.52
CA ASP A 693 -18.63 -66.36 -116.75
C ASP A 693 -19.03 -67.52 -117.69
N ASP A 694 -18.50 -68.73 -117.49
CA ASP A 694 -18.70 -69.93 -118.30
C ASP A 694 -19.79 -70.87 -117.75
N GLY A 695 -20.17 -70.73 -116.47
CA GLY A 695 -21.34 -71.41 -115.90
C GLY A 695 -21.26 -71.66 -114.39
N VAL A 696 -22.08 -72.61 -113.93
CA VAL A 696 -22.13 -73.02 -112.50
C VAL A 696 -21.60 -74.44 -112.38
N LYS A 697 -20.57 -74.64 -111.56
CA LYS A 697 -20.02 -75.96 -111.25
C LYS A 697 -19.99 -76.21 -109.75
N ILE A 698 -20.67 -77.27 -109.32
CA ILE A 698 -20.65 -77.75 -107.94
C ILE A 698 -19.79 -79.00 -107.92
N GLN A 699 -18.62 -78.93 -107.28
CA GLN A 699 -17.64 -80.01 -107.27
C GLN A 699 -17.38 -80.49 -105.83
N SER A 700 -17.40 -81.80 -105.64
CA SER A 700 -17.04 -82.46 -104.40
C SER A 700 -16.12 -83.64 -104.74
N GLY A 701 -14.83 -83.49 -104.48
CA GLY A 701 -13.80 -84.40 -104.98
C GLY A 701 -13.74 -84.40 -106.52
N SER A 702 -13.77 -85.57 -107.13
CA SER A 702 -13.85 -85.76 -108.59
C SER A 702 -15.29 -85.78 -109.13
N THR A 703 -16.30 -85.73 -108.26
CA THR A 703 -17.71 -85.68 -108.63
C THR A 703 -18.13 -84.23 -108.83
N PHE A 704 -18.79 -83.92 -109.96
CA PHE A 704 -19.34 -82.59 -110.17
C PHE A 704 -20.67 -82.60 -110.92
N VAL A 705 -21.44 -81.54 -110.67
CA VAL A 705 -22.59 -81.13 -111.48
C VAL A 705 -22.23 -79.80 -112.10
N GLU A 706 -22.20 -79.75 -113.43
CA GLU A 706 -21.84 -78.55 -114.17
C GLU A 706 -22.93 -78.18 -115.17
N LEU A 707 -23.41 -76.95 -115.06
CA LEU A 707 -24.31 -76.33 -116.03
C LEU A 707 -23.53 -75.25 -116.78
N LYS A 708 -23.20 -75.54 -118.05
CA LYS A 708 -22.49 -74.58 -118.90
C LYS A 708 -23.47 -73.66 -119.61
N LYS A 709 -23.01 -72.44 -119.91
CA LYS A 709 -23.80 -71.39 -120.58
C LYS A 709 -24.42 -71.80 -121.94
N GLY A 710 -23.90 -72.85 -122.59
CA GLY A 710 -24.45 -73.45 -123.82
C GLY A 710 -25.62 -74.44 -123.63
N GLY A 711 -26.14 -74.61 -122.40
CA GLY A 711 -27.31 -75.44 -122.10
C GLY A 711 -27.03 -76.93 -121.86
N ASN A 712 -25.77 -77.37 -121.92
CA ASN A 712 -25.38 -78.72 -121.58
C ASN A 712 -25.25 -78.90 -120.06
N LEU A 713 -25.97 -79.88 -119.52
CA LEU A 713 -25.82 -80.36 -118.15
C LEU A 713 -24.91 -81.59 -118.15
N SER A 714 -23.79 -81.51 -117.42
CA SER A 714 -22.87 -82.62 -117.23
C SER A 714 -22.88 -83.07 -115.77
N LEU A 715 -23.14 -84.37 -115.58
CA LEU A 715 -23.10 -85.04 -114.28
C LEU A 715 -21.97 -86.07 -114.34
N GLN A 716 -20.90 -85.83 -113.58
CA GLN A 716 -19.79 -86.77 -113.46
C GLN A 716 -19.68 -87.20 -112.00
N SER A 717 -19.72 -88.51 -111.76
CA SER A 717 -19.52 -89.08 -110.42
C SER A 717 -18.69 -90.35 -110.53
N ASN A 718 -17.80 -90.57 -109.56
CA ASN A 718 -17.07 -91.83 -109.42
C ASN A 718 -17.85 -92.86 -108.58
N ALA A 719 -19.07 -92.52 -108.15
CA ALA A 719 -20.01 -93.34 -107.40
C ALA A 719 -21.39 -93.34 -108.08
N ASP A 720 -22.26 -94.26 -107.69
CA ASP A 720 -23.60 -94.44 -108.27
C ASP A 720 -24.40 -93.13 -108.36
N ILE A 721 -24.89 -92.81 -109.56
CA ILE A 721 -25.87 -91.74 -109.77
C ILE A 721 -27.27 -92.36 -109.68
N LYS A 722 -27.98 -92.07 -108.59
CA LYS A 722 -29.38 -92.51 -108.42
C LYS A 722 -30.34 -91.40 -108.86
N ILE A 723 -31.19 -91.70 -109.83
CA ILE A 723 -32.30 -90.85 -110.23
C ILE A 723 -33.58 -91.42 -109.62
N HIS A 724 -34.21 -90.68 -108.71
CA HIS A 724 -35.51 -91.04 -108.15
C HIS A 724 -36.61 -90.34 -108.96
N ALA A 725 -37.38 -91.10 -109.73
CA ALA A 725 -38.55 -90.59 -110.47
C ALA A 725 -39.81 -91.34 -110.03
N GLY A 726 -40.90 -90.60 -109.81
CA GLY A 726 -42.22 -91.17 -109.46
C GLY A 726 -43.04 -91.65 -110.67
N GLY A 727 -42.48 -91.62 -111.88
CA GLY A 727 -43.11 -92.05 -113.14
C GLY A 727 -42.06 -92.55 -114.13
N ASP A 728 -42.48 -92.87 -115.36
CA ASP A 728 -41.59 -93.44 -116.39
C ASP A 728 -40.40 -92.51 -116.69
N VAL A 729 -39.20 -93.08 -116.65
CA VAL A 729 -37.98 -92.43 -117.14
C VAL A 729 -37.84 -92.78 -118.61
N ILE A 730 -38.28 -91.88 -119.49
CA ILE A 730 -38.14 -92.02 -120.94
C ILE A 730 -36.84 -91.32 -121.36
N ILE A 731 -35.95 -92.07 -122.02
CA ILE A 731 -34.75 -91.53 -122.68
C ILE A 731 -34.95 -91.73 -124.19
N GLU A 732 -35.24 -90.66 -124.93
CA GLU A 732 -35.39 -90.66 -126.39
C GLU A 732 -34.22 -89.90 -127.05
N GLY A 733 -33.39 -90.61 -127.83
CA GLY A 733 -32.23 -90.04 -128.52
C GLY A 733 -31.26 -91.09 -129.06
N GLY A 734 -30.83 -90.95 -130.32
CA GLY A 734 -30.43 -92.03 -131.24
C GLY A 734 -29.16 -92.86 -130.99
N ASN A 735 -28.52 -92.79 -129.83
CA ASN A 735 -27.49 -93.75 -129.39
C ASN A 735 -27.35 -93.68 -127.86
N ILE A 736 -27.72 -94.77 -127.16
CA ILE A 736 -27.44 -94.92 -125.73
C ILE A 736 -26.39 -96.02 -125.58
N THR A 737 -25.24 -95.67 -125.02
CA THR A 737 -24.18 -96.63 -124.67
C THR A 737 -24.05 -96.67 -123.14
N LEU A 738 -24.34 -97.81 -122.54
CA LEU A 738 -24.15 -98.06 -121.11
C LEU A 738 -22.86 -98.88 -120.94
N GLY A 739 -21.88 -98.33 -120.23
CA GLY A 739 -20.61 -98.99 -119.92
C GLY A 739 -20.52 -99.37 -118.44
N GLY A 740 -20.20 -100.64 -118.16
CA GLY A 740 -20.08 -101.19 -116.80
C GLY A 740 -21.16 -102.24 -116.47
N ASP A 741 -21.00 -102.94 -115.34
CA ASP A 741 -21.92 -104.00 -114.91
C ASP A 741 -23.33 -103.45 -114.64
N VAL A 742 -24.25 -103.68 -115.59
CA VAL A 742 -25.67 -103.33 -115.43
C VAL A 742 -26.36 -104.46 -114.65
N ARG A 743 -26.68 -104.21 -113.38
CA ARG A 743 -27.55 -105.08 -112.57
C ARG A 743 -28.97 -104.55 -112.61
N ILE A 744 -29.83 -105.19 -113.41
CA ILE A 744 -31.28 -105.01 -113.36
C ILE A 744 -31.80 -105.86 -112.20
N PHE A 745 -32.39 -105.24 -111.18
CA PHE A 745 -33.11 -105.98 -110.13
C PHE A 745 -34.59 -106.05 -110.50
N GLY A 746 -34.98 -107.20 -111.05
CA GLY A 746 -36.35 -107.60 -111.32
C GLY A 746 -36.42 -109.11 -111.59
N GLU A 747 -37.53 -109.76 -111.23
CA GLU A 747 -37.90 -111.07 -111.78
C GLU A 747 -37.94 -110.95 -113.31
N LEU A 748 -37.06 -111.69 -113.98
CA LEU A 748 -37.00 -111.88 -115.42
C LEU A 748 -37.02 -113.38 -115.70
N GLU A 749 -38.14 -114.01 -115.38
CA GLU A 749 -38.62 -115.21 -116.05
C GLU A 749 -39.51 -114.69 -117.21
N HIS A 750 -39.46 -115.11 -118.47
CA HIS A 750 -39.19 -116.44 -119.01
C HIS A 750 -39.27 -116.35 -120.57
N PRO A 751 -39.84 -117.30 -121.35
CA PRO A 751 -39.80 -117.44 -122.80
C PRO A 751 -39.73 -116.18 -123.65
N SER A 752 -38.65 -115.83 -124.33
CA SER A 752 -37.35 -116.50 -124.32
C SER A 752 -36.34 -115.49 -124.82
N ILE A 753 -35.66 -114.83 -123.89
CA ILE A 753 -34.44 -114.10 -124.20
C ILE A 753 -33.37 -115.16 -124.46
N THR A 754 -32.82 -115.19 -125.69
CA THR A 754 -31.76 -116.14 -126.04
C THR A 754 -30.42 -115.44 -125.96
N ALA A 755 -29.69 -115.69 -124.87
CA ALA A 755 -28.29 -115.32 -124.74
C ALA A 755 -27.38 -116.33 -125.45
N LYS A 756 -26.33 -115.84 -126.11
CA LYS A 756 -25.04 -116.55 -126.22
C LYS A 756 -23.90 -115.54 -126.09
N LYS A 757 -23.36 -115.55 -124.88
CA LYS A 757 -22.13 -114.97 -124.31
C LYS A 757 -21.49 -113.76 -124.98
#